data_AF-A0AAX4PER2-F1
#
_entry.id   AF-A0AAX4PER2-F1
#
_cell.length_a   1.000
_cell.length_b   1.000
_cell.length_c   1.000
_cell.angle_alpha   90.00
_cell.angle_beta   90.00
_cell.angle_gamma   90.00
#
_symmetry.space_group_name_H-M   'P 1'
#
loop_
_entity.id
_entity.type
_entity.pdbx_description
1 polymer ?
#
loop_
_entity_poly.entity_id
_entity_poly.type
_entity_poly.pdbx_seq_one_letter_code
_entity_poly.pdbx_strand_id
1 'polypeptide(L)'
;MRGAAWWCLVVLLATSFGLCLSEGGPGEAAAAAASTVRDDTSFLAAGVGKTALSFDGRNDYALVREFSGLPTTRITVAAWIKVSRHKSYSRILSHEWIGWGWNLYCDGAGLVRFGIGQNNKDFAAGRIIFKDKWHFVVGRYDGEHIQAFVDGVPGAKTSLPNAIMDDTGYLSIGGAEFDPFPGQLDELRVYDVALSDEEIMASMVRPPRGDEPGLVGYYKMDEAGGEVLRDSTGRGNDAELGKGKRRPLWVQSGAPVSIPCVVEGGSVSIDLAGASSTGKEPTAFLTALPAPELGSLSRASNGQPIETVPVEVLGGLTFAAAPGAAPAGRSRCATFGYRVHDGRTSSAAGVVSVNVMGIGESCDASVSGWVESKSSCWRERTGMEHVRPRATPPAVSVVVPLYNQADLLEETVMTIVNQTFEDWELVIVNDGSTDNGASVAAARGIMARNAAGDFGGSERRIRLVEKQNGGLADARNAGIHAAAGEWIFPLDSDDLIGPDFLERGIAMASGGACNLVIADLKGFGAWEYAWHVPEYSARDLKYSNMFHCSALFHKSLWQAVPRGYPIETLFGYEDWAFWIFAEEMLEGGIRPCYIHEELFRYRIRPDSMHQSLLKNQEYSIASLRMLHPNLFPSELIVSAHDKFLGINSEVWAAGTKEVRAKVPVKVFSTVDDKINKFPWSGPLRTIRGLLLEGTGDLEAAMEEYELAGLLSGPQDWQPRWRLGLVQQRLGLHDHGNATLSALHRDFDGIAHLYRNLASLSEQRVLRGPLHVRAARAAEPAEKDEL
;
A
#
# COMPACT_ATOMS: atom_id res chain seq x y z
N MET A 1 35.07 -30.96 -47.40
CA MET A 1 33.88 -31.49 -48.11
C MET A 1 32.91 -30.32 -48.30
N ARG A 2 32.36 -30.09 -49.50
CA ARG A 2 30.91 -30.14 -49.85
C ARG A 2 29.98 -29.47 -48.80
N GLY A 3 29.08 -28.54 -49.12
CA GLY A 3 28.70 -27.82 -50.36
C GLY A 3 27.54 -26.84 -50.02
N ALA A 4 27.28 -25.68 -50.65
CA ALA A 4 27.23 -25.29 -52.07
C ALA A 4 25.84 -25.45 -52.76
N ALA A 5 24.94 -24.46 -52.56
CA ALA A 5 23.73 -24.11 -53.35
C ALA A 5 23.08 -22.84 -52.72
N TRP A 6 22.40 -21.87 -53.36
CA TRP A 6 22.01 -21.47 -54.74
C TRP A 6 21.78 -19.92 -54.64
N TRP A 7 22.27 -18.99 -55.48
CA TRP A 7 21.79 -18.52 -56.82
C TRP A 7 20.25 -18.44 -56.99
N CYS A 8 19.58 -17.39 -57.50
CA CYS A 8 19.84 -15.97 -57.82
C CYS A 8 18.43 -15.29 -57.97
N LEU A 9 18.16 -13.99 -58.23
CA LEU A 9 18.63 -13.08 -59.30
C LEU A 9 17.92 -11.70 -59.18
N VAL A 10 18.52 -10.59 -59.67
CA VAL A 10 17.84 -9.38 -60.29
C VAL A 10 16.98 -8.43 -59.38
N VAL A 11 17.08 -7.07 -59.40
CA VAL A 11 17.94 -6.15 -60.21
C VAL A 11 17.97 -4.66 -59.74
N LEU A 12 18.95 -3.89 -60.27
CA LEU A 12 19.08 -2.42 -60.48
C LEU A 12 19.29 -1.41 -59.31
N LEU A 13 20.47 -0.76 -59.37
CA LEU A 13 20.74 0.71 -59.30
C LEU A 13 20.48 1.51 -57.98
N ALA A 14 21.26 2.54 -57.61
CA ALA A 14 22.49 3.12 -58.21
C ALA A 14 23.29 4.04 -57.26
N THR A 15 24.62 4.14 -57.52
CA THR A 15 25.53 5.32 -57.31
C THR A 15 25.78 5.86 -55.88
N SER A 16 26.98 6.37 -55.51
CA SER A 16 28.32 6.33 -56.14
C SER A 16 29.47 6.71 -55.17
N PHE A 17 30.68 6.25 -55.50
CA PHE A 17 32.06 6.67 -55.16
C PHE A 17 32.33 8.06 -54.51
N GLY A 18 33.41 8.25 -53.74
CA GLY A 18 34.43 7.28 -53.26
C GLY A 18 35.83 7.86 -52.89
N LEU A 19 36.64 7.02 -52.22
CA LEU A 19 38.12 6.87 -52.25
C LEU A 19 39.08 8.09 -52.40
N CYS A 20 40.00 8.23 -51.43
CA CYS A 20 41.47 8.10 -51.66
C CYS A 20 42.32 8.07 -50.36
N LEU A 21 43.63 7.80 -50.52
CA LEU A 21 44.70 7.78 -49.49
C LEU A 21 45.55 9.08 -49.62
N SER A 22 46.63 9.42 -48.91
CA SER A 22 47.61 8.78 -47.97
C SER A 22 48.35 9.94 -47.21
N GLU A 23 49.32 9.84 -46.30
CA GLU A 23 50.10 8.77 -45.62
C GLU A 23 50.79 9.38 -44.35
N GLY A 24 51.50 8.56 -43.53
CA GLY A 24 52.54 9.01 -42.59
C GLY A 24 52.16 9.18 -41.10
N GLY A 25 53.08 8.82 -40.19
CA GLY A 25 53.01 9.07 -38.74
C GLY A 25 54.27 9.81 -38.23
N PRO A 26 54.57 9.87 -36.91
CA PRO A 26 53.98 9.10 -35.81
C PRO A 26 53.47 9.93 -34.60
N GLY A 27 52.54 9.34 -33.84
CA GLY A 27 52.37 9.64 -32.41
C GLY A 27 51.61 10.92 -32.05
N GLU A 28 50.29 10.91 -32.20
CA GLU A 28 49.39 11.78 -31.44
C GLU A 28 48.54 10.97 -30.46
N ALA A 29 48.10 11.61 -29.37
CA ALA A 29 47.22 10.98 -28.38
C ALA A 29 45.86 10.66 -29.01
N ALA A 30 45.18 9.63 -28.50
CA ALA A 30 43.79 9.37 -28.87
C ALA A 30 42.94 10.59 -28.51
N ALA A 31 42.50 11.33 -29.52
CA ALA A 31 41.64 12.49 -29.33
C ALA A 31 40.33 12.03 -28.70
N ALA A 32 40.13 12.36 -27.41
CA ALA A 32 38.86 12.15 -26.74
C ALA A 32 37.79 12.86 -27.57
N ALA A 33 36.81 12.11 -28.07
CA ALA A 33 35.74 12.64 -28.90
C ALA A 33 34.87 13.56 -28.05
N ALA A 34 35.20 14.85 -28.03
CA ALA A 34 34.47 15.88 -27.32
C ALA A 34 33.12 16.12 -28.00
N SER A 35 32.17 15.22 -27.75
CA SER A 35 30.78 15.40 -28.12
C SER A 35 30.23 16.62 -27.39
N THR A 36 30.16 17.75 -28.09
CA THR A 36 29.42 18.94 -27.63
C THR A 36 27.94 18.63 -27.70
N VAL A 37 27.46 17.87 -26.71
CA VAL A 37 26.06 17.46 -26.62
C VAL A 37 25.19 18.69 -26.38
N ARG A 38 24.09 18.80 -27.13
CA ARG A 38 23.15 19.92 -27.04
C ARG A 38 21.85 19.48 -26.35
N ASP A 39 21.18 20.50 -25.83
CA ASP A 39 19.92 20.45 -25.06
C ASP A 39 18.78 19.76 -25.85
N ASP A 40 18.81 19.91 -27.18
CA ASP A 40 17.84 19.33 -28.11
C ASP A 40 17.84 17.78 -28.19
N THR A 41 18.94 17.12 -27.82
CA THR A 41 19.20 15.70 -28.14
C THR A 41 19.72 14.84 -26.98
N SER A 42 19.84 15.38 -25.76
CA SER A 42 20.45 14.65 -24.64
C SER A 42 19.78 14.85 -23.29
N PHE A 43 19.91 13.85 -22.42
CA PHE A 43 19.44 13.88 -21.04
C PHE A 43 20.35 14.77 -20.18
N LEU A 44 20.11 16.08 -20.24
CA LEU A 44 20.71 17.03 -19.29
C LEU A 44 20.27 16.71 -17.86
N ALA A 45 21.16 16.98 -16.90
CA ALA A 45 21.02 16.54 -15.51
C ALA A 45 19.85 17.23 -14.80
N ALA A 46 18.91 16.45 -14.25
CA ALA A 46 17.99 16.95 -13.23
C ALA A 46 18.52 16.67 -11.82
N GLY A 47 18.00 17.41 -10.85
CA GLY A 47 18.36 17.25 -9.43
C GLY A 47 19.67 17.92 -9.01
N VAL A 48 20.22 18.81 -9.84
CA VAL A 48 21.30 19.76 -9.49
C VAL A 48 20.83 21.17 -9.86
N GLY A 49 21.10 22.17 -9.02
CA GLY A 49 20.51 23.51 -9.13
C GLY A 49 19.03 23.59 -8.74
N LYS A 50 18.24 22.58 -9.12
CA LYS A 50 16.78 22.44 -8.91
C LYS A 50 16.27 22.81 -7.51
N THR A 51 15.12 23.46 -7.48
CA THR A 51 14.42 23.86 -6.24
C THR A 51 13.02 23.25 -6.14
N ALA A 52 12.40 23.41 -4.98
CA ALA A 52 11.06 22.95 -4.65
C ALA A 52 10.38 23.99 -3.75
N LEU A 53 9.05 23.96 -3.65
CA LEU A 53 8.30 24.84 -2.74
C LEU A 53 7.95 24.11 -1.45
N SER A 54 8.31 24.69 -0.31
CA SER A 54 8.03 24.19 1.03
C SER A 54 6.90 24.98 1.70
N PHE A 55 5.85 24.28 2.11
CA PHE A 55 4.62 24.79 2.71
C PHE A 55 4.58 24.44 4.20
N ASP A 56 4.33 25.40 5.09
CA ASP A 56 4.37 25.20 6.54
C ASP A 56 3.22 24.33 7.08
N GLY A 57 2.15 24.17 6.29
CA GLY A 57 0.93 23.47 6.64
C GLY A 57 0.02 24.24 7.59
N ARG A 58 -0.06 25.57 7.47
CA ARG A 58 -1.02 26.44 8.14
C ARG A 58 -1.78 27.37 7.20
N ASN A 59 -1.12 27.94 6.18
CA ASN A 59 -1.73 28.96 5.31
C ASN A 59 -0.92 29.33 4.04
N ASP A 60 0.16 28.62 3.72
CA ASP A 60 0.92 28.84 2.49
C ASP A 60 0.16 28.35 1.24
N TYR A 61 0.29 29.07 0.12
CA TYR A 61 -0.28 28.67 -1.16
C TYR A 61 0.43 29.30 -2.37
N ALA A 62 0.20 28.72 -3.55
CA ALA A 62 0.29 29.40 -4.84
C ALA A 62 -1.06 29.35 -5.56
N LEU A 63 -1.39 30.37 -6.36
CA LEU A 63 -2.73 30.57 -6.92
C LEU A 63 -2.69 31.03 -8.39
N VAL A 64 -3.25 30.24 -9.30
CA VAL A 64 -3.63 30.71 -10.65
C VAL A 64 -5.06 31.22 -10.55
N ARG A 65 -5.32 32.48 -10.88
CA ARG A 65 -6.65 33.11 -10.68
C ARG A 65 -7.67 32.73 -11.74
N GLU A 66 -7.21 32.65 -12.98
CA GLU A 66 -7.97 32.31 -14.18
C GLU A 66 -7.10 31.31 -14.94
N PHE A 67 -7.43 30.01 -14.87
CA PHE A 67 -6.62 28.97 -15.51
C PHE A 67 -7.14 28.70 -16.93
N SER A 68 -6.29 28.91 -17.94
CA SER A 68 -6.63 28.75 -19.35
C SER A 68 -6.61 27.29 -19.79
N GLY A 69 -7.79 26.73 -20.03
CA GLY A 69 -7.98 25.34 -20.47
C GLY A 69 -8.03 24.35 -19.32
N LEU A 70 -8.88 24.59 -18.33
CA LEU A 70 -9.22 23.58 -17.34
C LEU A 70 -9.95 22.37 -17.99
N PRO A 71 -9.69 21.14 -17.53
CA PRO A 71 -10.39 19.96 -18.01
C PRO A 71 -11.84 19.86 -17.52
N THR A 72 -12.78 19.57 -18.43
CA THR A 72 -14.21 19.41 -18.13
C THR A 72 -14.69 17.95 -18.05
N THR A 73 -14.00 17.01 -18.71
CA THR A 73 -14.52 15.62 -18.92
C THR A 73 -13.49 14.51 -18.70
N ARG A 74 -12.19 14.79 -18.78
CA ARG A 74 -11.07 13.88 -18.50
C ARG A 74 -9.91 14.70 -17.93
N ILE A 75 -9.14 14.11 -17.03
CA ILE A 75 -8.03 14.81 -16.35
C ILE A 75 -6.96 13.83 -15.89
N THR A 76 -5.70 14.27 -15.94
CA THR A 76 -4.62 13.70 -15.12
C THR A 76 -3.89 14.82 -14.40
N VAL A 77 -3.73 14.72 -13.09
CA VAL A 77 -2.99 15.68 -12.26
C VAL A 77 -1.93 14.97 -11.46
N ALA A 78 -0.70 15.48 -11.51
CA ALA A 78 0.46 14.82 -10.90
C ALA A 78 1.37 15.81 -10.17
N ALA A 79 2.08 15.34 -9.14
CA ALA A 79 3.16 16.09 -8.50
C ALA A 79 4.16 15.15 -7.82
N TRP A 80 5.41 15.58 -7.69
CA TRP A 80 6.32 15.04 -6.67
C TRP A 80 6.04 15.75 -5.35
N ILE A 81 5.83 14.98 -4.27
CA ILE A 81 5.46 15.52 -2.95
C ILE A 81 6.29 14.90 -1.83
N LYS A 82 6.52 15.65 -0.74
CA LYS A 82 7.13 15.15 0.49
C LYS A 82 6.43 15.70 1.72
N VAL A 83 5.70 14.84 2.44
CA VAL A 83 4.82 15.23 3.55
C VAL A 83 5.54 15.15 4.90
N SER A 84 5.54 16.25 5.67
CA SER A 84 6.21 16.36 6.98
C SER A 84 5.35 15.86 8.16
N ARG A 85 4.03 15.75 7.98
CA ARG A 85 3.05 15.22 8.94
C ARG A 85 1.74 14.94 8.22
N HIS A 86 1.09 13.81 8.53
CA HIS A 86 -0.27 13.56 8.07
C HIS A 86 -1.26 14.41 8.88
N LYS A 87 -2.36 14.79 8.25
CA LYS A 87 -3.52 15.49 8.82
C LYS A 87 -4.77 14.90 8.20
N SER A 88 -5.93 14.99 8.85
CA SER A 88 -7.23 14.52 8.33
C SER A 88 -7.44 14.83 6.85
N TYR A 89 -7.09 16.04 6.42
CA TYR A 89 -7.00 16.47 5.03
C TYR A 89 -5.76 17.36 4.81
N SER A 90 -5.18 17.31 3.61
CA SER A 90 -4.05 18.15 3.16
C SER A 90 -4.04 18.20 1.62
N ARG A 91 -4.57 19.28 1.06
CA ARG A 91 -4.72 19.49 -0.39
C ARG A 91 -3.37 19.79 -1.04
N ILE A 92 -2.96 18.94 -1.96
CA ILE A 92 -1.77 19.13 -2.80
C ILE A 92 -2.12 20.11 -3.91
N LEU A 93 -3.22 19.85 -4.60
CA LEU A 93 -3.75 20.62 -5.72
C LEU A 93 -5.28 20.57 -5.70
N SER A 94 -5.96 21.69 -5.89
CA SER A 94 -7.43 21.70 -6.00
C SER A 94 -7.94 22.86 -6.85
N HIS A 95 -8.98 22.58 -7.63
CA HIS A 95 -9.83 23.56 -8.30
C HIS A 95 -11.25 23.42 -7.74
N GLU A 96 -11.74 24.41 -6.99
CA GLU A 96 -13.07 24.37 -6.36
C GLU A 96 -13.71 25.77 -6.34
N TRP A 97 -14.81 25.95 -7.07
CA TRP A 97 -15.65 27.15 -6.96
C TRP A 97 -16.93 26.90 -6.15
N ILE A 98 -17.75 25.90 -6.50
CA ILE A 98 -18.72 25.19 -5.63
C ILE A 98 -19.19 23.91 -6.33
N GLY A 99 -19.20 22.78 -5.61
CA GLY A 99 -19.94 21.56 -5.98
C GLY A 99 -19.37 20.69 -7.11
N TRP A 100 -18.74 21.28 -8.14
CA TRP A 100 -18.31 20.62 -9.39
C TRP A 100 -16.80 20.69 -9.67
N GLY A 101 -16.00 20.96 -8.63
CA GLY A 101 -14.54 21.05 -8.71
C GLY A 101 -13.81 19.69 -8.74
N TRP A 102 -12.51 19.70 -8.52
CA TRP A 102 -11.70 18.50 -8.30
C TRP A 102 -10.53 18.78 -7.34
N ASN A 103 -10.06 17.74 -6.63
CA ASN A 103 -8.95 17.86 -5.70
C ASN A 103 -8.06 16.59 -5.64
N LEU A 104 -6.76 16.81 -5.48
CA LEU A 104 -5.75 15.81 -5.16
C LEU A 104 -5.19 16.13 -3.77
N TYR A 105 -5.33 15.19 -2.83
CA TYR A 105 -4.98 15.41 -1.42
C TYR A 105 -4.42 14.15 -0.76
N CYS A 106 -3.87 14.31 0.44
CA CYS A 106 -3.55 13.20 1.34
C CYS A 106 -4.28 13.36 2.69
N ASP A 107 -4.54 12.24 3.35
CA ASP A 107 -5.40 12.18 4.55
C ASP A 107 -4.64 11.83 5.85
N GLY A 108 -5.40 11.67 6.94
CA GLY A 108 -4.87 11.39 8.28
C GLY A 108 -4.17 10.03 8.42
N ALA A 109 -4.51 9.06 7.58
CA ALA A 109 -3.83 7.77 7.47
C ALA A 109 -2.65 7.79 6.48
N GLY A 110 -2.39 8.94 5.85
CA GLY A 110 -1.42 9.08 4.77
C GLY A 110 -1.90 8.53 3.43
N LEU A 111 -3.19 8.23 3.28
CA LEU A 111 -3.75 7.74 2.02
C LEU A 111 -3.87 8.91 1.03
N VAL A 112 -3.33 8.73 -0.18
CA VAL A 112 -3.57 9.66 -1.29
C VAL A 112 -4.98 9.47 -1.82
N ARG A 113 -5.70 10.57 -2.05
CA ARG A 113 -7.03 10.58 -2.64
C ARG A 113 -7.13 11.59 -3.77
N PHE A 114 -7.87 11.20 -4.80
CA PHE A 114 -8.30 12.09 -5.87
C PHE A 114 -9.83 12.10 -5.89
N GLY A 115 -10.44 13.27 -5.85
CA GLY A 115 -11.89 13.44 -5.86
C GLY A 115 -12.34 14.40 -6.94
N ILE A 116 -13.50 14.10 -7.53
CA ILE A 116 -14.25 15.02 -8.37
C ILE A 116 -15.53 15.38 -7.61
N GLY A 117 -15.84 16.67 -7.58
CA GLY A 117 -17.03 17.19 -6.94
C GLY A 117 -18.28 16.74 -7.67
N GLN A 118 -18.92 15.68 -7.17
CA GLN A 118 -20.32 15.40 -7.41
C GLN A 118 -20.97 14.95 -6.10
N ASN A 119 -21.96 15.72 -5.64
CA ASN A 119 -22.81 15.43 -4.47
C ASN A 119 -22.08 14.95 -3.19
N ASN A 120 -20.83 15.38 -2.98
CA ASN A 120 -19.93 15.02 -1.87
C ASN A 120 -19.63 13.51 -1.69
N LYS A 121 -19.60 12.69 -2.77
CA LYS A 121 -19.45 11.23 -2.63
C LYS A 121 -18.20 10.61 -3.26
N ASP A 122 -17.67 11.18 -4.33
CA ASP A 122 -16.84 10.40 -5.25
C ASP A 122 -15.32 10.65 -5.08
N PHE A 123 -14.64 9.65 -4.48
CA PHE A 123 -13.20 9.67 -4.23
C PHE A 123 -12.55 8.35 -4.65
N ALA A 124 -11.46 8.44 -5.43
CA ALA A 124 -10.52 7.34 -5.59
C ALA A 124 -9.55 7.28 -4.42
N ALA A 125 -9.26 6.07 -3.95
CA ALA A 125 -8.25 5.77 -2.94
C ALA A 125 -6.99 5.21 -3.60
N GLY A 126 -5.86 5.91 -3.42
CA GLY A 126 -4.53 5.46 -3.82
C GLY A 126 -3.91 4.51 -2.79
N ARG A 127 -2.60 4.68 -2.54
CA ARG A 127 -1.87 3.99 -1.47
C ARG A 127 -1.44 4.95 -0.36
N ILE A 128 -0.91 4.41 0.72
CA ILE A 128 -0.34 5.19 1.82
C ILE A 128 1.05 5.72 1.42
N ILE A 129 1.25 7.02 1.52
CA ILE A 129 2.57 7.67 1.40
C ILE A 129 3.27 7.73 2.76
N PHE A 130 4.60 7.63 2.77
CA PHE A 130 5.39 7.71 3.99
C PHE A 130 5.84 9.15 4.27
N LYS A 131 5.76 9.55 5.55
CA LYS A 131 6.31 10.82 6.04
C LYS A 131 7.80 10.98 5.68
N ASP A 132 8.18 12.21 5.37
CA ASP A 132 9.54 12.69 5.06
C ASP A 132 10.24 12.01 3.86
N LYS A 133 9.55 11.14 3.11
CA LYS A 133 9.98 10.63 1.80
C LYS A 133 9.36 11.46 0.66
N TRP A 134 10.04 11.46 -0.49
CA TRP A 134 9.46 11.94 -1.75
C TRP A 134 8.63 10.83 -2.38
N HIS A 135 7.42 11.16 -2.82
CA HIS A 135 6.48 10.28 -3.49
C HIS A 135 5.91 10.96 -4.74
N PHE A 136 5.69 10.20 -5.81
CA PHE A 136 5.00 10.71 -7.01
C PHE A 136 3.54 10.34 -6.94
N VAL A 137 2.66 11.33 -6.91
CA VAL A 137 1.22 11.11 -6.70
C VAL A 137 0.44 11.60 -7.90
N VAL A 138 -0.56 10.83 -8.31
CA VAL A 138 -1.38 11.14 -9.49
C VAL A 138 -2.86 10.91 -9.19
N GLY A 139 -3.70 11.83 -9.64
CA GLY A 139 -5.14 11.64 -9.81
C GLY A 139 -5.48 11.53 -11.29
N ARG A 140 -6.23 10.50 -11.68
CA ARG A 140 -6.70 10.28 -13.06
C ARG A 140 -8.22 10.13 -13.08
N TYR A 141 -8.85 10.69 -14.10
CA TYR A 141 -10.24 10.39 -14.44
C TYR A 141 -10.40 10.25 -15.96
N ASP A 142 -10.88 9.07 -16.40
CA ASP A 142 -10.91 8.67 -17.81
C ASP A 142 -12.23 8.94 -18.56
N GLY A 143 -13.20 9.59 -17.89
CA GLY A 143 -14.54 9.87 -18.41
C GLY A 143 -15.59 8.83 -17.98
N GLU A 144 -15.13 7.69 -17.45
CA GLU A 144 -15.98 6.63 -16.92
C GLU A 144 -15.58 6.21 -15.49
N HIS A 145 -14.32 6.41 -15.11
CA HIS A 145 -13.74 5.96 -13.86
C HIS A 145 -12.71 6.92 -13.29
N ILE A 146 -12.69 7.05 -11.97
CA ILE A 146 -11.71 7.84 -11.19
C ILE A 146 -10.72 6.89 -10.48
N GLN A 147 -9.43 7.26 -10.48
CA GLN A 147 -8.35 6.46 -9.90
C GLN A 147 -7.24 7.37 -9.33
N ALA A 148 -6.54 6.89 -8.31
CA ALA A 148 -5.37 7.57 -7.73
C ALA A 148 -4.16 6.62 -7.68
N PHE A 149 -2.97 7.17 -7.88
CA PHE A 149 -1.70 6.43 -7.95
C PHE A 149 -0.69 6.98 -6.93
N VAL A 150 0.22 6.10 -6.49
CA VAL A 150 1.38 6.47 -5.67
C VAL A 150 2.60 5.71 -6.20
N ASP A 151 3.66 6.47 -6.51
CA ASP A 151 4.91 5.99 -7.12
C ASP A 151 4.66 5.16 -8.40
N GLY A 152 3.69 5.62 -9.20
CA GLY A 152 3.22 4.95 -10.42
C GLY A 152 2.35 3.71 -10.18
N VAL A 153 2.17 3.25 -8.94
CA VAL A 153 1.34 2.08 -8.64
C VAL A 153 -0.14 2.48 -8.46
N PRO A 154 -1.09 1.85 -9.19
CA PRO A 154 -2.51 2.15 -9.04
C PRO A 154 -3.07 1.79 -7.67
N GLY A 155 -4.02 2.62 -7.23
CA GLY A 155 -5.05 2.28 -6.26
C GLY A 155 -6.31 1.71 -6.94
N ALA A 156 -7.41 1.63 -6.18
CA ALA A 156 -8.68 1.11 -6.71
C ALA A 156 -9.24 2.03 -7.82
N LYS A 157 -9.74 1.41 -8.90
CA LYS A 157 -10.44 2.10 -9.99
C LYS A 157 -11.94 2.15 -9.65
N THR A 158 -12.46 3.34 -9.34
CA THR A 158 -13.86 3.54 -8.96
C THR A 158 -14.66 3.99 -10.18
N SER A 159 -15.81 3.38 -10.45
CA SER A 159 -16.70 3.84 -11.54
C SER A 159 -17.36 5.17 -11.19
N LEU A 160 -17.33 6.11 -12.13
CA LEU A 160 -17.87 7.47 -12.02
C LEU A 160 -18.30 7.94 -13.43
N PRO A 161 -19.36 7.37 -14.03
CA PRO A 161 -19.64 7.55 -15.45
C PRO A 161 -20.18 8.93 -15.79
N ASN A 162 -19.58 9.58 -16.80
CA ASN A 162 -19.99 10.89 -17.33
C ASN A 162 -19.95 12.05 -16.32
N ALA A 163 -19.06 12.00 -15.32
CA ALA A 163 -18.81 13.16 -14.48
C ALA A 163 -18.24 14.34 -15.28
N ILE A 164 -18.73 15.53 -14.93
CA ILE A 164 -18.36 16.83 -15.50
C ILE A 164 -17.69 17.64 -14.39
N MET A 165 -16.62 18.35 -14.76
CA MET A 165 -15.88 19.29 -13.92
C MET A 165 -16.12 20.73 -14.41
N ASP A 166 -16.08 21.68 -13.47
CA ASP A 166 -16.08 23.12 -13.75
C ASP A 166 -14.80 23.53 -14.49
N ASP A 167 -14.92 24.44 -15.47
CA ASP A 167 -13.79 25.08 -16.18
C ASP A 167 -13.59 26.55 -15.80
N THR A 168 -14.33 27.05 -14.80
CA THR A 168 -14.29 28.45 -14.38
C THR A 168 -13.77 28.64 -12.96
N GLY A 169 -12.74 29.48 -12.82
CA GLY A 169 -12.19 29.90 -11.53
C GLY A 169 -10.70 29.61 -11.35
N TYR A 170 -10.29 29.44 -10.08
CA TYR A 170 -8.88 29.41 -9.68
C TYR A 170 -8.34 27.99 -9.49
N LEU A 171 -7.04 27.82 -9.70
CA LEU A 171 -6.29 26.63 -9.31
C LEU A 171 -5.44 26.95 -8.06
N SER A 172 -5.59 26.18 -6.99
CA SER A 172 -4.85 26.34 -5.74
C SER A 172 -3.86 25.21 -5.52
N ILE A 173 -2.59 25.58 -5.35
CA ILE A 173 -1.49 24.69 -5.00
C ILE A 173 -1.19 24.86 -3.50
N GLY A 174 -1.15 23.76 -2.75
CA GLY A 174 -0.82 23.75 -1.31
C GLY A 174 -1.98 23.99 -0.33
N GLY A 175 -3.23 24.12 -0.80
CA GLY A 175 -4.43 23.99 0.05
C GLY A 175 -4.88 25.21 0.86
N ALA A 176 -4.12 26.31 0.86
CA ALA A 176 -4.50 27.63 1.36
C ALA A 176 -5.13 27.65 2.77
N GLU A 177 -6.30 28.25 2.96
CA GLU A 177 -6.91 28.43 4.29
C GLU A 177 -7.72 27.22 4.80
N PHE A 178 -8.12 26.29 3.91
CA PHE A 178 -9.06 25.21 4.27
C PHE A 178 -8.36 23.89 4.63
N ASP A 179 -7.42 23.39 3.82
CA ASP A 179 -6.68 22.15 4.10
C ASP A 179 -5.17 22.28 3.78
N PRO A 180 -4.43 23.17 4.47
CA PRO A 180 -3.08 23.57 4.08
C PRO A 180 -2.06 22.43 4.12
N PHE A 181 -1.34 22.25 3.02
CA PHE A 181 -0.36 21.19 2.80
C PHE A 181 0.88 21.33 3.71
N PRO A 182 1.23 20.31 4.51
CA PRO A 182 2.37 20.36 5.42
C PRO A 182 3.61 19.66 4.83
N GLY A 183 4.23 20.22 3.80
CA GLY A 183 5.32 19.50 3.10
C GLY A 183 5.99 20.29 1.98
N GLN A 184 6.78 19.58 1.17
CA GLN A 184 7.41 20.09 -0.04
C GLN A 184 6.68 19.58 -1.29
N LEU A 185 6.57 20.42 -2.32
CA LEU A 185 6.05 20.10 -3.65
C LEU A 185 7.11 20.39 -4.71
N ASP A 186 7.09 19.62 -5.79
CA ASP A 186 7.95 19.75 -6.96
C ASP A 186 7.23 19.18 -8.22
N GLU A 187 7.67 19.56 -9.42
CA GLU A 187 7.28 18.93 -10.70
C GLU A 187 5.75 18.77 -10.90
N LEU A 188 4.96 19.80 -10.58
CA LEU A 188 3.49 19.72 -10.59
C LEU A 188 2.91 19.90 -12.01
N ARG A 189 1.98 19.03 -12.41
CA ARG A 189 1.47 18.92 -13.79
C ARG A 189 -0.05 18.75 -13.83
N VAL A 190 -0.69 19.35 -14.83
CA VAL A 190 -2.12 19.23 -15.14
C VAL A 190 -2.27 18.89 -16.62
N TYR A 191 -3.00 17.80 -16.91
CA TYR A 191 -3.33 17.36 -18.26
C TYR A 191 -4.85 17.34 -18.48
N ASP A 192 -5.32 17.71 -19.67
CA ASP A 192 -6.71 17.60 -20.12
C ASP A 192 -7.09 16.22 -20.70
N VAL A 193 -6.12 15.31 -20.71
CA VAL A 193 -6.25 13.90 -21.08
C VAL A 193 -6.10 12.97 -19.86
N ALA A 194 -6.68 11.78 -19.97
CA ALA A 194 -6.41 10.68 -19.07
C ALA A 194 -5.21 9.87 -19.59
N LEU A 195 -4.05 10.02 -18.96
CA LEU A 195 -2.82 9.32 -19.32
C LEU A 195 -2.94 7.82 -19.05
N SER A 196 -2.29 6.99 -19.86
CA SER A 196 -2.16 5.55 -19.61
C SER A 196 -1.30 5.26 -18.37
N ASP A 197 -1.32 4.03 -17.87
CA ASP A 197 -0.49 3.61 -16.74
C ASP A 197 1.02 3.70 -17.11
N GLU A 198 1.36 3.37 -18.36
CA GLU A 198 2.72 3.52 -18.92
C GLU A 198 3.13 4.99 -19.07
N GLU A 199 2.22 5.87 -19.49
CA GLU A 199 2.46 7.32 -19.58
C GLU A 199 2.66 7.96 -18.19
N ILE A 200 1.88 7.53 -17.20
CA ILE A 200 2.06 7.90 -15.78
C ILE A 200 3.43 7.44 -15.27
N MET A 201 3.79 6.19 -15.53
CA MET A 201 5.10 5.61 -15.19
C MET A 201 6.26 6.35 -15.84
N ALA A 202 6.14 6.72 -17.12
CA ALA A 202 7.13 7.52 -17.83
C ALA A 202 7.24 8.94 -17.25
N SER A 203 6.11 9.61 -17.02
CA SER A 203 6.04 10.96 -16.45
C SER A 203 6.72 11.03 -15.07
N MET A 204 6.56 10.00 -14.23
CA MET A 204 7.21 9.95 -12.90
C MET A 204 8.72 10.23 -12.96
N VAL A 205 9.41 9.62 -13.93
CA VAL A 205 10.89 9.63 -14.00
C VAL A 205 11.41 10.64 -15.02
N ARG A 206 10.65 10.92 -16.09
CA ARG A 206 10.98 11.89 -17.13
C ARG A 206 10.08 13.13 -17.00
N PRO A 207 10.64 14.29 -16.63
CA PRO A 207 9.93 15.56 -16.72
C PRO A 207 9.38 15.81 -18.13
N PRO A 208 8.16 16.35 -18.26
CA PRO A 208 7.71 16.90 -19.52
C PRO A 208 8.58 18.10 -19.92
N ARG A 209 8.55 18.44 -21.20
CA ARG A 209 9.18 19.61 -21.80
C ARG A 209 8.33 20.87 -21.58
N GLY A 210 7.02 20.74 -21.75
CA GLY A 210 6.03 21.82 -21.76
C GLY A 210 5.18 21.89 -23.04
N ASP A 211 5.50 21.08 -24.05
CA ASP A 211 4.83 20.99 -25.35
C ASP A 211 4.10 19.65 -25.59
N GLU A 212 4.05 18.78 -24.58
CA GLU A 212 3.36 17.48 -24.63
C GLU A 212 1.85 17.61 -24.97
N PRO A 213 1.30 16.74 -25.82
CA PRO A 213 -0.14 16.70 -26.11
C PRO A 213 -0.99 16.60 -24.85
N GLY A 214 -1.96 17.52 -24.72
CA GLY A 214 -2.88 17.57 -23.59
C GLY A 214 -2.29 18.07 -22.27
N LEU A 215 -1.02 18.49 -22.21
CA LEU A 215 -0.47 19.19 -21.05
C LEU A 215 -1.00 20.64 -21.02
N VAL A 216 -1.67 21.02 -19.91
CA VAL A 216 -2.34 22.33 -19.78
C VAL A 216 -1.81 23.23 -18.67
N GLY A 217 -0.94 22.71 -17.81
CA GLY A 217 -0.16 23.51 -16.88
C GLY A 217 0.98 22.69 -16.27
N TYR A 218 2.17 23.28 -16.15
CA TYR A 218 3.35 22.57 -15.68
C TYR A 218 4.31 23.49 -14.91
N TYR A 219 4.53 23.18 -13.64
CA TYR A 219 5.26 24.02 -12.70
C TYR A 219 6.50 23.28 -12.21
N LYS A 220 7.66 23.65 -12.75
CA LYS A 220 8.96 23.01 -12.47
C LYS A 220 9.51 23.33 -11.07
N MET A 221 9.06 24.42 -10.45
CA MET A 221 9.52 24.91 -9.14
C MET A 221 11.03 25.19 -9.04
N ASP A 222 11.68 25.43 -10.18
CA ASP A 222 13.13 25.64 -10.34
C ASP A 222 13.55 27.13 -10.33
N GLU A 223 12.63 28.06 -10.10
CA GLU A 223 12.89 29.50 -10.14
C GLU A 223 13.82 29.99 -9.02
N ALA A 224 14.02 29.19 -7.97
CA ALA A 224 14.85 29.45 -6.79
C ALA A 224 14.59 30.77 -6.03
N GLY A 225 13.53 31.51 -6.38
CA GLY A 225 13.22 32.82 -5.82
C GLY A 225 12.03 33.52 -6.49
N GLY A 226 11.66 34.68 -5.97
CA GLY A 226 10.59 35.52 -6.53
C GLY A 226 9.21 35.35 -5.86
N GLU A 227 8.19 35.91 -6.50
CA GLU A 227 6.79 35.93 -6.03
C GLU A 227 5.80 35.23 -6.99
N VAL A 228 6.30 34.64 -8.08
CA VAL A 228 5.52 33.96 -9.11
C VAL A 228 6.16 32.59 -9.37
N LEU A 229 5.32 31.56 -9.42
CA LEU A 229 5.67 30.22 -9.89
C LEU A 229 5.16 30.09 -11.34
N ARG A 230 6.04 29.76 -12.27
CA ARG A 230 5.77 29.87 -13.71
C ARG A 230 5.16 28.63 -14.30
N ASP A 231 4.24 28.83 -15.22
CA ASP A 231 3.81 27.80 -16.15
C ASP A 231 4.88 27.60 -17.23
N SER A 232 5.34 26.36 -17.38
CA SER A 232 6.28 25.93 -18.41
C SER A 232 5.59 25.49 -19.71
N THR A 233 4.25 25.49 -19.78
CA THR A 233 3.53 25.33 -21.05
C THR A 233 3.38 26.65 -21.79
N GLY A 234 3.00 26.59 -23.06
CA GLY A 234 2.68 27.77 -23.87
C GLY A 234 1.39 28.52 -23.49
N ARG A 235 0.70 28.15 -22.39
CA ARG A 235 -0.58 28.74 -21.97
C ARG A 235 -0.43 29.94 -21.03
N GLY A 236 0.68 30.03 -20.29
CA GLY A 236 0.95 31.17 -19.40
C GLY A 236 0.11 31.15 -18.11
N ASN A 237 -0.22 29.97 -17.61
CA ASN A 237 -0.98 29.77 -16.37
C ASN A 237 -0.14 30.05 -15.09
N ASP A 238 0.62 31.15 -15.08
CA ASP A 238 1.51 31.58 -13.98
C ASP A 238 0.73 31.73 -12.64
N ALA A 239 1.29 31.19 -11.56
CA ALA A 239 0.69 31.19 -10.24
C ALA A 239 1.30 32.25 -9.31
N GLU A 240 0.46 33.10 -8.70
CA GLU A 240 0.89 34.05 -7.66
C GLU A 240 1.22 33.30 -6.36
N LEU A 241 2.44 33.50 -5.82
CA LEU A 241 2.76 33.03 -4.48
C LEU A 241 2.10 33.93 -3.43
N GLY A 242 1.67 33.34 -2.31
CA GLY A 242 1.16 34.09 -1.17
C GLY A 242 2.20 35.07 -0.58
N LYS A 243 1.73 36.00 0.26
CA LYS A 243 2.51 37.16 0.74
C LYS A 243 2.74 37.12 2.25
N GLY A 244 3.94 37.53 2.68
CA GLY A 244 4.33 37.53 4.09
C GLY A 244 4.29 36.12 4.69
N LYS A 245 3.51 35.92 5.77
CA LYS A 245 3.31 34.62 6.45
C LYS A 245 2.37 33.65 5.70
N ARG A 246 2.22 33.78 4.38
CA ARG A 246 1.44 32.89 3.50
C ARG A 246 2.25 32.44 2.29
N ARG A 247 3.57 32.66 2.33
CA ARG A 247 4.49 32.44 1.21
C ARG A 247 5.20 31.11 1.42
N PRO A 248 4.96 30.10 0.55
CA PRO A 248 5.79 28.90 0.56
C PRO A 248 7.25 29.29 0.28
N LEU A 249 8.17 28.60 0.96
CA LEU A 249 9.60 28.89 0.90
C LEU A 249 10.27 28.08 -0.20
N TRP A 250 11.05 28.74 -1.05
CA TRP A 250 11.98 28.08 -1.96
C TRP A 250 13.03 27.30 -1.15
N VAL A 251 13.15 26.01 -1.43
CA VAL A 251 14.11 25.09 -0.84
C VAL A 251 14.80 24.28 -1.93
N GLN A 252 15.96 23.69 -1.66
CA GLN A 252 16.58 22.76 -2.61
C GLN A 252 15.70 21.51 -2.80
N SER A 253 15.49 21.08 -4.05
CA SER A 253 14.73 19.86 -4.29
C SER A 253 15.52 18.61 -3.94
N GLY A 254 14.87 17.70 -3.20
CA GLY A 254 15.35 16.34 -3.01
C GLY A 254 14.73 15.33 -3.97
N ALA A 255 13.74 15.73 -4.78
CA ALA A 255 12.95 14.83 -5.60
C ALA A 255 13.82 14.02 -6.58
N PRO A 256 13.46 12.77 -6.89
CA PRO A 256 14.30 11.83 -7.65
C PRO A 256 14.11 12.00 -9.17
N VAL A 257 14.11 13.25 -9.62
CA VAL A 257 13.91 13.65 -11.01
C VAL A 257 15.12 13.23 -11.86
N SER A 258 14.87 12.72 -13.07
CA SER A 258 15.82 12.16 -14.06
C SER A 258 17.33 12.30 -13.74
N ILE A 259 17.90 11.24 -13.16
CA ILE A 259 19.30 11.19 -12.73
C ILE A 259 20.24 11.10 -13.96
N PRO A 260 21.27 11.95 -14.08
CA PRO A 260 22.21 11.91 -15.19
C PRO A 260 22.98 10.58 -15.27
N CYS A 261 23.33 10.20 -16.50
CA CYS A 261 23.90 8.89 -16.84
C CYS A 261 25.12 9.06 -17.73
N VAL A 262 26.18 8.28 -17.48
CA VAL A 262 27.47 8.43 -18.17
C VAL A 262 28.24 7.11 -18.23
N VAL A 263 28.95 6.87 -19.32
CA VAL A 263 29.84 5.69 -19.47
C VAL A 263 31.16 5.95 -18.72
N GLU A 264 31.73 4.92 -18.09
CA GLU A 264 33.02 4.95 -17.40
C GLU A 264 34.13 5.53 -18.30
N GLY A 265 34.76 6.63 -17.85
CA GLY A 265 35.72 7.43 -18.64
C GLY A 265 35.12 8.64 -19.38
N GLY A 266 33.79 8.82 -19.36
CA GLY A 266 33.10 9.98 -19.94
C GLY A 266 33.05 11.23 -19.04
N SER A 267 32.41 12.28 -19.54
CA SER A 267 32.20 13.57 -18.85
C SER A 267 30.72 13.92 -18.78
N VAL A 268 30.28 14.57 -17.70
CA VAL A 268 28.90 15.09 -17.54
C VAL A 268 28.97 16.60 -17.33
N SER A 269 28.36 17.37 -18.22
CA SER A 269 28.06 18.78 -17.95
C SER A 269 26.90 18.86 -16.96
N ILE A 270 27.07 19.64 -15.90
CA ILE A 270 26.08 19.78 -14.83
C ILE A 270 25.86 21.27 -14.59
N ASP A 271 24.70 21.76 -15.04
CA ASP A 271 24.32 23.14 -14.81
C ASP A 271 23.95 23.37 -13.34
N LEU A 272 24.18 24.59 -12.87
CA LEU A 272 23.82 25.09 -11.53
C LEU A 272 22.91 26.32 -11.62
N ALA A 273 22.30 26.56 -12.79
CA ALA A 273 21.17 27.45 -13.00
C ALA A 273 20.16 27.41 -11.83
N GLY A 274 19.70 28.59 -11.41
CA GLY A 274 18.89 28.81 -10.20
C GLY A 274 19.69 29.35 -9.00
N ALA A 275 20.95 28.94 -8.80
CA ALA A 275 21.73 29.28 -7.59
C ALA A 275 22.31 30.73 -7.54
N SER A 276 21.62 31.71 -8.13
CA SER A 276 22.11 33.09 -8.35
C SER A 276 20.98 34.12 -8.28
N SER A 277 20.93 34.92 -7.21
CA SER A 277 19.91 35.96 -7.02
C SER A 277 20.13 37.23 -7.86
N THR A 278 20.96 37.17 -8.92
CA THR A 278 21.40 38.34 -9.70
C THR A 278 21.09 38.23 -11.20
N GLY A 279 20.35 37.22 -11.64
CA GLY A 279 19.93 37.07 -13.04
C GLY A 279 21.09 36.79 -14.02
N LYS A 280 22.18 36.17 -13.54
CA LYS A 280 23.25 35.58 -14.36
C LYS A 280 23.43 34.12 -13.99
N GLU A 281 23.49 33.25 -14.98
CA GLU A 281 23.59 31.79 -14.84
C GLU A 281 24.99 31.37 -14.35
N PRO A 282 25.11 30.64 -13.23
CA PRO A 282 26.38 30.09 -12.77
C PRO A 282 26.61 28.68 -13.37
N THR A 283 27.26 28.61 -14.54
CA THR A 283 27.60 27.33 -15.18
C THR A 283 28.85 26.68 -14.56
N ALA A 284 28.79 25.36 -14.35
CA ALA A 284 29.91 24.53 -13.91
C ALA A 284 30.15 23.35 -14.87
N PHE A 285 31.36 22.81 -14.90
CA PHE A 285 31.77 21.76 -15.84
C PHE A 285 32.53 20.64 -15.12
N LEU A 286 32.10 19.39 -15.31
CA LEU A 286 32.77 18.18 -14.82
C LEU A 286 33.44 17.48 -16.02
N THR A 287 34.71 17.82 -16.25
CA THR A 287 35.41 17.56 -17.52
C THR A 287 35.90 16.12 -17.72
N ALA A 288 35.94 15.30 -16.67
CA ALA A 288 36.08 13.84 -16.76
C ALA A 288 35.65 13.16 -15.44
N LEU A 289 35.08 11.96 -15.53
CA LEU A 289 35.05 11.01 -14.41
C LEU A 289 36.22 10.02 -14.57
N PRO A 290 37.22 10.05 -13.67
CA PRO A 290 38.45 9.28 -13.85
C PRO A 290 38.29 7.80 -13.44
N ALA A 291 39.31 7.03 -13.83
CA ALA A 291 39.68 5.77 -13.20
C ALA A 291 40.08 6.00 -11.70
N PRO A 292 40.54 4.99 -10.92
CA PRO A 292 40.66 5.07 -9.44
C PRO A 292 41.53 6.17 -8.77
N GLU A 293 42.06 7.15 -9.49
CA GLU A 293 42.87 8.26 -8.95
C GLU A 293 42.26 9.64 -9.29
N LEU A 294 42.53 10.64 -8.44
CA LEU A 294 41.73 11.87 -8.34
C LEU A 294 41.76 12.77 -9.60
N GLY A 295 40.59 13.27 -10.00
CA GLY A 295 40.40 14.23 -11.10
C GLY A 295 40.39 15.71 -10.66
N SER A 296 40.46 16.62 -11.64
CA SER A 296 40.58 18.07 -11.43
C SER A 296 39.59 18.89 -12.26
N LEU A 297 38.99 19.93 -11.66
CA LEU A 297 38.12 20.90 -12.34
C LEU A 297 38.90 21.86 -13.26
N SER A 298 38.31 22.26 -14.39
CA SER A 298 38.87 23.23 -15.33
C SER A 298 37.81 24.18 -15.92
N ARG A 299 38.20 25.41 -16.25
CA ARG A 299 37.31 26.50 -16.71
C ARG A 299 37.28 26.57 -18.23
N ALA A 300 36.10 26.77 -18.83
CA ALA A 300 35.91 26.79 -20.29
C ALA A 300 36.70 27.91 -21.01
N SER A 301 37.29 27.57 -22.16
CA SER A 301 38.25 28.39 -22.89
C SER A 301 37.59 29.33 -23.93
N ASN A 302 36.72 30.23 -23.47
CA ASN A 302 35.92 31.10 -24.34
C ASN A 302 36.19 32.61 -24.16
N GLY A 303 37.14 33.00 -23.30
CA GLY A 303 37.71 34.36 -23.28
C GLY A 303 36.83 35.48 -22.72
N GLN A 304 35.65 35.21 -22.17
CA GLN A 304 34.79 36.19 -21.50
C GLN A 304 34.56 35.79 -20.02
N PRO A 305 34.88 36.66 -19.04
CA PRO A 305 34.67 36.36 -17.63
C PRO A 305 33.23 36.68 -17.19
N ILE A 306 32.45 35.65 -16.87
CA ILE A 306 31.34 35.81 -15.93
C ILE A 306 31.93 36.04 -14.53
N GLU A 307 31.36 37.00 -13.80
CA GLU A 307 31.75 37.31 -12.41
C GLU A 307 31.53 36.09 -11.52
N THR A 308 32.56 35.70 -10.76
CA THR A 308 32.65 34.35 -10.21
C THR A 308 31.86 34.19 -8.91
N VAL A 309 30.81 33.37 -8.95
CA VAL A 309 30.28 32.68 -7.76
C VAL A 309 31.23 31.52 -7.44
N PRO A 310 31.86 31.47 -6.25
CA PRO A 310 32.66 30.32 -5.85
C PRO A 310 31.75 29.13 -5.50
N VAL A 311 32.16 27.94 -5.94
CA VAL A 311 31.53 26.66 -5.60
C VAL A 311 32.57 25.78 -4.91
N GLU A 312 32.26 25.33 -3.70
CA GLU A 312 33.09 24.43 -2.90
C GLU A 312 32.57 23.00 -3.04
N VAL A 313 33.42 22.05 -3.48
CA VAL A 313 33.07 20.62 -3.53
C VAL A 313 33.35 20.00 -2.17
N LEU A 314 32.34 19.39 -1.57
CA LEU A 314 32.38 18.86 -0.21
C LEU A 314 32.62 17.35 -0.21
N GLY A 315 33.88 16.97 -0.05
CA GLY A 315 34.33 15.58 0.02
C GLY A 315 34.75 15.01 -1.34
N GLY A 316 35.56 13.95 -1.29
CA GLY A 316 35.93 13.18 -2.48
C GLY A 316 34.78 12.28 -2.96
N LEU A 317 34.84 11.84 -4.22
CA LEU A 317 33.86 10.94 -4.84
C LEU A 317 33.73 9.63 -4.04
N THR A 318 32.67 9.48 -3.26
CA THR A 318 32.34 8.22 -2.61
C THR A 318 31.54 7.34 -3.57
N PHE A 319 32.23 6.40 -4.20
CA PHE A 319 31.57 5.28 -4.88
C PHE A 319 30.93 4.37 -3.82
N ALA A 320 29.60 4.31 -3.81
CA ALA A 320 28.84 3.43 -2.94
C ALA A 320 28.93 1.97 -3.45
N ALA A 321 30.08 1.33 -3.20
CA ALA A 321 30.22 -0.10 -3.40
C ALA A 321 29.36 -0.84 -2.37
N ALA A 322 28.32 -1.53 -2.83
CA ALA A 322 27.51 -2.39 -1.98
C ALA A 322 28.39 -3.42 -1.25
N PRO A 323 28.11 -3.79 0.02
CA PRO A 323 28.90 -4.77 0.75
C PRO A 323 28.92 -6.14 0.06
N GLY A 324 30.06 -6.46 -0.58
CA GLY A 324 30.21 -7.61 -1.48
C GLY A 324 30.43 -7.14 -2.93
N ALA A 325 31.70 -7.08 -3.35
CA ALA A 325 32.07 -6.59 -4.67
C ALA A 325 31.57 -7.52 -5.80
N ALA A 326 30.67 -7.00 -6.62
CA ALA A 326 30.16 -7.68 -7.82
C ALA A 326 31.17 -7.62 -8.99
N PRO A 327 31.11 -8.56 -9.95
CA PRO A 327 32.00 -8.57 -11.12
C PRO A 327 31.73 -7.39 -12.07
N ALA A 328 32.68 -7.15 -12.99
CA ALA A 328 32.58 -6.09 -14.00
C ALA A 328 31.34 -6.25 -14.89
N GLY A 329 30.69 -5.13 -15.25
CA GLY A 329 29.47 -5.11 -16.08
C GLY A 329 28.16 -4.78 -15.34
N ARG A 330 28.21 -4.01 -14.25
CA ARG A 330 27.02 -3.40 -13.61
C ARG A 330 27.23 -1.90 -13.41
N SER A 331 26.13 -1.14 -13.52
CA SER A 331 26.07 0.29 -13.20
C SER A 331 26.38 0.58 -11.72
N ARG A 332 26.99 1.73 -11.45
CA ARG A 332 27.35 2.22 -10.11
C ARG A 332 26.68 3.57 -9.84
N CYS A 333 26.42 3.89 -8.57
CA CYS A 333 26.15 5.27 -8.17
C CYS A 333 27.44 5.98 -7.77
N ALA A 334 27.65 7.18 -8.31
CA ALA A 334 28.67 8.12 -7.86
C ALA A 334 27.98 9.37 -7.30
N THR A 335 28.30 9.74 -6.06
CA THR A 335 27.66 10.84 -5.34
C THR A 335 28.71 11.83 -4.83
N PHE A 336 28.42 13.14 -4.93
CA PHE A 336 29.31 14.20 -4.43
C PHE A 336 28.52 15.38 -3.82
N GLY A 337 29.10 16.02 -2.81
CA GLY A 337 28.55 17.22 -2.20
C GLY A 337 29.06 18.50 -2.87
N TYR A 338 28.22 19.55 -2.92
CA TYR A 338 28.62 20.88 -3.38
C TYR A 338 28.02 21.97 -2.49
N ARG A 339 28.62 23.16 -2.49
CA ARG A 339 28.15 24.35 -1.78
C ARG A 339 28.32 25.58 -2.66
N VAL A 340 27.25 26.37 -2.81
CA VAL A 340 27.26 27.62 -3.60
C VAL A 340 27.35 28.82 -2.66
N HIS A 341 28.25 29.76 -2.95
CA HIS A 341 28.49 30.94 -2.11
C HIS A 341 27.94 32.22 -2.77
N ASP A 342 26.69 32.59 -2.46
CA ASP A 342 25.98 33.76 -3.03
C ASP A 342 26.43 35.13 -2.48
N GLY A 343 27.35 35.15 -1.51
CA GLY A 343 27.81 36.36 -0.83
C GLY A 343 26.94 36.79 0.36
N ARG A 344 25.95 35.99 0.76
CA ARG A 344 25.16 36.16 2.00
C ARG A 344 25.33 34.94 2.90
N THR A 345 24.90 35.06 4.16
CA THR A 345 25.25 34.10 5.23
C THR A 345 24.36 32.84 5.26
N SER A 346 24.07 32.26 4.10
CA SER A 346 23.30 31.00 3.97
C SER A 346 23.58 30.29 2.64
N SER A 347 24.77 29.70 2.50
CA SER A 347 25.10 28.84 1.36
C SER A 347 24.30 27.53 1.41
N ALA A 348 23.49 27.25 0.38
CA ALA A 348 22.90 25.92 0.20
C ALA A 348 24.01 24.88 -0.05
N ALA A 349 23.99 23.79 0.71
CA ALA A 349 24.86 22.64 0.52
C ALA A 349 24.03 21.49 -0.08
N GLY A 350 24.30 21.17 -1.33
CA GLY A 350 23.58 20.18 -2.11
C GLY A 350 24.37 18.89 -2.31
N VAL A 351 23.67 17.87 -2.80
CA VAL A 351 24.25 16.56 -3.14
C VAL A 351 23.79 16.18 -4.54
N VAL A 352 24.74 15.78 -5.38
CA VAL A 352 24.53 15.28 -6.74
C VAL A 352 24.79 13.78 -6.76
N SER A 353 23.98 13.05 -7.51
CA SER A 353 24.20 11.62 -7.80
C SER A 353 24.17 11.40 -9.31
N VAL A 354 25.05 10.54 -9.82
CA VAL A 354 25.23 10.22 -11.24
C VAL A 354 25.31 8.71 -11.39
N ASN A 355 24.54 8.13 -12.32
CA ASN A 355 24.67 6.71 -12.68
C ASN A 355 25.88 6.56 -13.63
N VAL A 356 26.86 5.75 -13.22
CA VAL A 356 28.05 5.43 -14.02
C VAL A 356 27.89 4.02 -14.59
N MET A 357 27.87 3.92 -15.92
CA MET A 357 27.68 2.70 -16.70
C MET A 357 29.03 2.09 -17.11
N GLY A 358 29.08 0.78 -17.32
CA GLY A 358 30.29 0.09 -17.78
C GLY A 358 30.65 0.42 -19.24
N ILE A 359 31.92 0.28 -19.59
CA ILE A 359 32.41 0.47 -20.97
C ILE A 359 31.67 -0.50 -21.92
N GLY A 360 30.94 0.06 -22.88
CA GLY A 360 30.13 -0.69 -23.86
C GLY A 360 28.62 -0.67 -23.59
N GLU A 361 28.16 -0.11 -22.47
CA GLU A 361 26.74 0.19 -22.24
C GLU A 361 26.34 1.55 -22.83
N SER A 362 25.05 1.77 -23.11
CA SER A 362 24.52 3.03 -23.64
C SER A 362 23.68 3.80 -22.61
N CYS A 363 23.58 5.11 -22.81
CA CYS A 363 22.68 6.00 -22.05
C CYS A 363 21.33 6.23 -22.77
N ASP A 364 20.94 5.30 -23.66
CA ASP A 364 19.70 5.41 -24.44
C ASP A 364 18.50 4.88 -23.64
N ALA A 365 17.50 5.74 -23.42
CA ALA A 365 16.27 5.44 -22.69
C ALA A 365 15.02 5.46 -23.60
N SER A 366 15.19 5.18 -24.91
CA SER A 366 14.09 4.90 -25.84
C SER A 366 13.40 3.55 -25.62
N VAL A 367 13.86 2.75 -24.64
CA VAL A 367 13.29 1.46 -24.24
C VAL A 367 12.92 1.48 -22.75
N SER A 368 11.75 0.94 -22.41
CA SER A 368 11.15 0.93 -21.06
C SER A 368 12.06 0.45 -19.92
N GLY A 369 12.97 -0.49 -20.20
CA GLY A 369 13.81 -1.14 -19.19
C GLY A 369 14.83 -0.24 -18.46
N TRP A 370 15.00 1.03 -18.84
CA TRP A 370 16.00 1.93 -18.20
C TRP A 370 15.71 2.16 -16.71
N VAL A 371 14.45 2.41 -16.37
CA VAL A 371 13.99 2.59 -14.97
C VAL A 371 13.98 1.26 -14.23
N GLU A 372 13.42 0.22 -14.86
CA GLU A 372 13.12 -1.07 -14.24
C GLU A 372 14.38 -1.86 -13.85
N SER A 373 15.46 -1.74 -14.63
CA SER A 373 16.66 -2.59 -14.47
C SER A 373 17.85 -1.91 -13.77
N LYS A 374 18.37 -0.76 -14.29
CA LYS A 374 19.78 -0.37 -14.06
C LYS A 374 20.06 0.88 -13.21
N SER A 375 19.08 1.69 -12.84
CA SER A 375 19.34 2.91 -12.05
C SER A 375 19.63 2.62 -10.57
N SER A 376 20.91 2.53 -10.19
CA SER A 376 21.33 2.37 -8.79
C SER A 376 21.05 3.61 -7.95
N CYS A 377 21.38 4.80 -8.45
CA CYS A 377 21.19 6.04 -7.71
C CYS A 377 19.72 6.36 -7.41
N TRP A 378 18.77 5.93 -8.26
CA TRP A 378 17.35 6.20 -8.04
C TRP A 378 16.80 5.39 -6.87
N ARG A 379 17.22 4.13 -6.71
CA ARG A 379 16.89 3.29 -5.55
C ARG A 379 17.49 3.86 -4.26
N GLU A 380 18.74 4.33 -4.32
CA GLU A 380 19.46 4.91 -3.18
C GLU A 380 18.89 6.27 -2.73
N ARG A 381 18.60 7.20 -3.66
CA ARG A 381 18.05 8.53 -3.37
C ARG A 381 16.61 8.51 -2.85
N THR A 382 15.81 7.51 -3.23
CA THR A 382 14.40 7.39 -2.84
C THR A 382 14.19 6.56 -1.57
N GLY A 383 15.07 5.60 -1.28
CA GLY A 383 14.79 4.55 -0.31
C GLY A 383 13.56 3.71 -0.68
N MET A 384 13.32 3.51 -1.98
CA MET A 384 12.26 2.68 -2.55
C MET A 384 12.81 1.34 -3.06
N GLU A 385 13.04 0.38 -2.16
CA GLU A 385 13.15 -1.05 -2.50
C GLU A 385 11.79 -1.65 -2.96
N HIS A 386 10.85 -0.81 -3.34
CA HIS A 386 9.42 -1.08 -3.43
C HIS A 386 8.82 -0.70 -4.78
N VAL A 387 9.61 -0.06 -5.64
CA VAL A 387 9.25 0.35 -7.00
C VAL A 387 10.24 -0.28 -7.98
N ARG A 388 10.17 -1.61 -8.09
CA ARG A 388 10.33 -2.26 -9.39
C ARG A 388 8.93 -2.44 -9.95
N PRO A 389 8.47 -1.61 -10.91
CA PRO A 389 7.49 -2.09 -11.86
C PRO A 389 8.15 -3.29 -12.57
N ARG A 390 7.39 -4.37 -12.67
CA ARG A 390 7.39 -5.16 -13.89
C ARG A 390 6.36 -4.45 -14.77
N ALA A 391 6.59 -4.35 -16.08
CA ALA A 391 5.74 -3.54 -16.97
C ALA A 391 4.24 -3.90 -16.87
N THR A 392 3.93 -5.15 -16.53
CA THR A 392 2.65 -5.57 -15.93
C THR A 392 2.85 -5.93 -14.45
N PRO A 393 1.88 -5.69 -13.56
CA PRO A 393 1.90 -6.29 -12.23
C PRO A 393 1.96 -7.83 -12.35
N PRO A 394 2.63 -8.54 -11.42
CA PRO A 394 2.71 -9.99 -11.47
C PRO A 394 1.35 -10.60 -11.18
N ALA A 395 0.96 -11.66 -11.89
CA ALA A 395 -0.32 -12.33 -11.70
C ALA A 395 -0.58 -12.70 -10.22
N VAL A 396 0.44 -13.22 -9.52
CA VAL A 396 0.34 -13.63 -8.11
C VAL A 396 1.16 -12.72 -7.18
N SER A 397 0.61 -12.42 -6.00
CA SER A 397 1.35 -11.92 -4.85
C SER A 397 1.24 -12.89 -3.68
N VAL A 398 2.35 -13.56 -3.37
CA VAL A 398 2.46 -14.43 -2.20
C VAL A 398 2.75 -13.56 -0.97
N VAL A 399 1.93 -13.69 0.07
CA VAL A 399 2.00 -12.88 1.29
C VAL A 399 2.36 -13.77 2.47
N VAL A 400 3.56 -13.56 3.02
CA VAL A 400 4.13 -14.38 4.10
C VAL A 400 4.22 -13.57 5.39
N PRO A 401 3.27 -13.73 6.35
CA PRO A 401 3.35 -13.11 7.66
C PRO A 401 4.43 -13.80 8.50
N LEU A 402 5.32 -13.00 9.09
CA LEU A 402 6.51 -13.43 9.81
C LEU A 402 6.52 -12.83 11.22
N TYR A 403 6.51 -13.70 12.22
CA TYR A 403 6.69 -13.33 13.63
C TYR A 403 7.44 -14.43 14.37
N ASN A 404 8.68 -14.15 14.80
CA ASN A 404 9.56 -15.04 15.58
C ASN A 404 9.80 -16.43 14.94
N GLN A 405 10.03 -16.48 13.62
CA GLN A 405 10.11 -17.73 12.83
C GLN A 405 11.29 -17.75 11.84
N ALA A 406 12.40 -17.13 12.23
CA ALA A 406 13.63 -17.04 11.44
C ALA A 406 14.08 -18.38 10.84
N ASP A 407 14.04 -19.45 11.65
CA ASP A 407 14.58 -20.77 11.33
C ASP A 407 13.74 -21.57 10.30
N LEU A 408 12.52 -21.11 9.99
CA LEU A 408 11.56 -21.81 9.12
C LEU A 408 11.29 -21.05 7.80
N LEU A 409 11.44 -19.72 7.82
CA LEU A 409 11.16 -18.83 6.70
C LEU A 409 11.90 -19.23 5.40
N GLU A 410 13.16 -19.66 5.48
CA GLU A 410 13.94 -20.11 4.31
C GLU A 410 13.32 -21.37 3.68
N GLU A 411 12.82 -22.33 4.47
CA GLU A 411 12.18 -23.55 3.93
C GLU A 411 10.89 -23.20 3.16
N THR A 412 10.04 -22.36 3.76
CA THR A 412 8.82 -21.82 3.13
C THR A 412 9.15 -21.08 1.85
N VAL A 413 10.08 -20.11 1.89
CA VAL A 413 10.43 -19.29 0.72
C VAL A 413 11.05 -20.12 -0.41
N MET A 414 11.85 -21.15 -0.11
CA MET A 414 12.37 -22.05 -1.15
C MET A 414 11.27 -22.85 -1.86
N THR A 415 10.09 -23.07 -1.26
CA THR A 415 8.95 -23.67 -2.01
C THR A 415 8.22 -22.68 -2.93
N ILE A 416 8.31 -21.37 -2.65
CA ILE A 416 7.81 -20.30 -3.52
C ILE A 416 8.78 -20.06 -4.68
N VAL A 417 10.08 -19.97 -4.39
CA VAL A 417 11.15 -19.75 -5.37
C VAL A 417 11.20 -20.84 -6.45
N ASN A 418 10.89 -22.08 -6.08
CA ASN A 418 10.92 -23.26 -6.95
C ASN A 418 9.56 -23.60 -7.59
N GLN A 419 8.58 -22.68 -7.59
CA GLN A 419 7.34 -22.87 -8.35
C GLN A 419 7.63 -22.94 -9.86
N THR A 420 6.91 -23.80 -10.58
CA THR A 420 6.95 -23.87 -12.06
C THR A 420 6.38 -22.60 -12.71
N PHE A 421 5.42 -21.95 -12.05
CA PHE A 421 4.92 -20.64 -12.41
C PHE A 421 5.90 -19.54 -11.95
N GLU A 422 6.29 -18.65 -12.86
CA GLU A 422 7.29 -17.60 -12.58
C GLU A 422 6.71 -16.19 -12.38
N ASP A 423 5.42 -15.96 -12.66
CA ASP A 423 4.82 -14.61 -12.62
C ASP A 423 4.25 -14.24 -11.24
N TRP A 424 5.14 -14.18 -10.24
CA TRP A 424 4.79 -13.85 -8.87
C TRP A 424 5.71 -12.79 -8.24
N GLU A 425 5.19 -12.14 -7.20
CA GLU A 425 6.01 -11.50 -6.17
C GLU A 425 5.78 -12.12 -4.79
N LEU A 426 6.76 -11.91 -3.90
CA LEU A 426 6.74 -12.35 -2.51
C LEU A 426 6.85 -11.12 -1.59
N VAL A 427 5.84 -10.93 -0.75
CA VAL A 427 5.77 -9.91 0.28
C VAL A 427 5.86 -10.58 1.65
N ILE A 428 7.07 -10.56 2.23
CA ILE A 428 7.32 -10.99 3.62
C ILE A 428 6.91 -9.83 4.54
N VAL A 429 6.09 -10.10 5.56
CA VAL A 429 5.62 -9.08 6.51
C VAL A 429 6.15 -9.40 7.91
N ASN A 430 7.21 -8.73 8.33
CA ASN A 430 7.67 -8.79 9.72
C ASN A 430 6.68 -8.04 10.61
N ASP A 431 5.85 -8.79 11.33
CA ASP A 431 4.87 -8.27 12.27
C ASP A 431 5.50 -8.00 13.63
N GLY A 432 6.56 -7.18 13.66
CA GLY A 432 7.22 -6.74 14.89
C GLY A 432 7.86 -7.85 15.71
N SER A 433 8.59 -8.78 15.07
CA SER A 433 9.31 -9.88 15.72
C SER A 433 10.16 -9.41 16.91
N THR A 434 10.10 -10.17 18.00
CA THR A 434 10.78 -9.93 19.29
C THR A 434 11.99 -10.85 19.51
N ASP A 435 12.34 -11.67 18.52
CA ASP A 435 13.44 -12.65 18.49
C ASP A 435 14.86 -12.04 18.37
N ASN A 436 15.09 -10.88 18.99
CA ASN A 436 16.30 -10.07 18.85
C ASN A 436 16.67 -9.70 17.39
N GLY A 437 15.70 -9.78 16.46
CA GLY A 437 15.87 -9.44 15.05
C GLY A 437 16.29 -10.61 14.17
N ALA A 438 16.27 -11.85 14.65
CA ALA A 438 16.60 -13.04 13.85
C ALA A 438 15.66 -13.17 12.63
N SER A 439 14.35 -12.97 12.79
CA SER A 439 13.39 -13.00 11.67
C SER A 439 13.65 -11.90 10.65
N VAL A 440 14.05 -10.72 11.11
CA VAL A 440 14.42 -9.59 10.23
C VAL A 440 15.72 -9.89 9.47
N ALA A 441 16.71 -10.50 10.13
CA ALA A 441 17.95 -10.92 9.50
C ALA A 441 17.73 -12.01 8.44
N ALA A 442 16.87 -13.00 8.71
CA ALA A 442 16.50 -14.04 7.75
C ALA A 442 15.81 -13.43 6.50
N ALA A 443 14.78 -12.59 6.69
CA ALA A 443 14.08 -11.95 5.59
C ALA A 443 14.99 -11.04 4.74
N ARG A 444 15.88 -10.27 5.38
CA ARG A 444 16.88 -9.43 4.67
C ARG A 444 17.95 -10.28 3.97
N GLY A 445 18.33 -11.43 4.50
CA GLY A 445 19.22 -12.40 3.84
C GLY A 445 18.60 -12.96 2.55
N ILE A 446 17.32 -13.30 2.59
CA ILE A 446 16.54 -13.73 1.41
C ILE A 446 16.47 -12.61 0.36
N MET A 447 16.21 -11.35 0.77
CA MET A 447 16.24 -10.20 -0.14
C MET A 447 17.62 -9.97 -0.77
N ALA A 448 18.70 -10.10 0.01
CA ALA A 448 20.06 -9.94 -0.47
C ALA A 448 20.43 -11.03 -1.51
N ARG A 449 20.01 -12.28 -1.29
CA ARG A 449 20.17 -13.39 -2.25
C ARG A 449 19.37 -13.16 -3.53
N ASN A 450 18.12 -12.67 -3.43
CA ASN A 450 17.37 -12.23 -4.60
C ASN A 450 18.11 -11.14 -5.39
N ALA A 451 18.66 -10.13 -4.71
CA ALA A 451 19.40 -9.04 -5.33
C ALA A 451 20.77 -9.46 -5.92
N ALA A 452 21.39 -10.52 -5.40
CA ALA A 452 22.58 -11.13 -5.99
C ALA A 452 22.23 -11.80 -7.33
N GLY A 453 21.18 -12.63 -7.33
CA GLY A 453 20.62 -13.28 -8.52
C GLY A 453 19.95 -14.64 -8.25
N ASP A 454 20.16 -15.24 -7.07
CA ASP A 454 19.76 -16.60 -6.70
C ASP A 454 18.33 -16.99 -7.07
N PHE A 455 17.39 -16.04 -6.99
CA PHE A 455 15.95 -16.25 -7.10
C PHE A 455 15.30 -15.56 -8.31
N GLY A 456 16.09 -15.08 -9.28
CA GLY A 456 15.61 -14.37 -10.47
C GLY A 456 16.00 -12.88 -10.55
N GLY A 457 16.76 -12.35 -9.59
CA GLY A 457 17.46 -11.07 -9.74
C GLY A 457 16.53 -9.85 -9.77
N SER A 458 16.43 -9.23 -10.94
CA SER A 458 15.52 -8.11 -11.23
C SER A 458 14.06 -8.56 -11.39
N GLU A 459 13.85 -9.73 -11.99
CA GLU A 459 12.55 -10.14 -12.54
C GLU A 459 11.53 -10.57 -11.47
N ARG A 460 12.00 -11.23 -10.41
CA ARG A 460 11.15 -11.65 -9.29
C ARG A 460 11.30 -10.69 -8.12
N ARG A 461 10.17 -10.15 -7.63
CA ARG A 461 10.15 -9.17 -6.53
C ARG A 461 10.01 -9.91 -5.21
N ILE A 462 11.04 -9.84 -4.36
CA ILE A 462 10.98 -10.29 -2.96
C ILE A 462 11.20 -9.08 -2.06
N ARG A 463 10.26 -8.82 -1.16
CA ARG A 463 10.15 -7.57 -0.39
C ARG A 463 9.88 -7.87 1.09
N LEU A 464 10.47 -7.08 1.98
CA LEU A 464 10.12 -7.03 3.39
C LEU A 464 9.27 -5.80 3.69
N VAL A 465 8.15 -6.01 4.38
CA VAL A 465 7.34 -4.98 5.04
C VAL A 465 7.57 -5.12 6.53
N GLU A 466 8.10 -4.08 7.19
CA GLU A 466 8.29 -4.07 8.65
C GLU A 466 7.23 -3.19 9.31
N LYS A 467 6.54 -3.74 10.31
CA LYS A 467 5.53 -3.03 11.10
C LYS A 467 5.63 -3.35 12.59
N GLN A 468 4.99 -2.55 13.43
CA GLN A 468 4.72 -2.96 14.82
C GLN A 468 3.77 -4.17 14.81
N ASN A 469 3.92 -5.09 15.77
CA ASN A 469 3.11 -6.30 15.85
C ASN A 469 1.61 -5.97 15.86
N GLY A 470 0.86 -6.59 14.96
CA GLY A 470 -0.59 -6.49 14.78
C GLY A 470 -1.32 -7.80 15.11
N GLY A 471 -0.68 -8.93 14.88
CA GLY A 471 -1.29 -10.26 14.83
C GLY A 471 -1.57 -10.67 13.38
N LEU A 472 -1.83 -11.97 13.19
CA LEU A 472 -1.81 -12.62 11.87
C LEU A 472 -2.70 -11.95 10.82
N ALA A 473 -3.95 -11.61 11.17
CA ALA A 473 -4.87 -10.85 10.31
C ALA A 473 -4.29 -9.52 9.80
N ASP A 474 -3.72 -8.72 10.70
CA ASP A 474 -3.17 -7.39 10.42
C ASP A 474 -1.87 -7.48 9.59
N ALA A 475 -1.09 -8.54 9.82
CA ALA A 475 0.07 -8.87 8.98
C ALA A 475 -0.33 -9.28 7.56
N ARG A 476 -1.35 -10.15 7.40
CA ARG A 476 -1.93 -10.48 6.08
C ARG A 476 -2.42 -9.22 5.36
N ASN A 477 -3.19 -8.37 6.04
CA ASN A 477 -3.70 -7.11 5.48
C ASN A 477 -2.59 -6.16 5.02
N ALA A 478 -1.56 -5.94 5.85
CA ALA A 478 -0.41 -5.12 5.47
C ALA A 478 0.32 -5.65 4.23
N GLY A 479 0.45 -6.98 4.11
CA GLY A 479 1.01 -7.63 2.93
C GLY A 479 0.14 -7.46 1.67
N ILE A 480 -1.18 -7.57 1.79
CA ILE A 480 -2.13 -7.43 0.67
C ILE A 480 -2.26 -5.97 0.20
N HIS A 481 -2.15 -5.01 1.12
CA HIS A 481 -1.99 -3.59 0.80
C HIS A 481 -0.69 -3.30 0.02
N ALA A 482 0.42 -3.97 0.38
CA ALA A 482 1.71 -3.80 -0.31
C ALA A 482 1.74 -4.49 -1.68
N ALA A 483 1.16 -5.69 -1.78
CA ALA A 483 1.02 -6.48 -3.01
C ALA A 483 0.45 -5.68 -4.19
N ALA A 484 0.93 -5.94 -5.40
CA ALA A 484 0.39 -5.34 -6.63
C ALA A 484 -0.28 -6.36 -7.57
N GLY A 485 -0.13 -7.67 -7.34
CA GLY A 485 -0.79 -8.70 -8.14
C GLY A 485 -2.29 -8.81 -7.90
N GLU A 486 -2.98 -9.35 -8.91
CA GLU A 486 -4.44 -9.56 -8.94
C GLU A 486 -4.87 -10.80 -8.14
N TRP A 487 -4.03 -11.83 -8.10
CA TRP A 487 -4.23 -13.00 -7.26
C TRP A 487 -3.35 -12.92 -6.02
N ILE A 488 -3.95 -13.19 -4.87
CA ILE A 488 -3.31 -13.18 -3.56
C ILE A 488 -3.16 -14.63 -3.09
N PHE A 489 -1.96 -14.98 -2.61
CA PHE A 489 -1.73 -16.26 -1.94
C PHE A 489 -1.15 -16.03 -0.54
N PRO A 490 -1.95 -16.11 0.53
CA PRO A 490 -1.44 -16.07 1.90
C PRO A 490 -0.77 -17.42 2.23
N LEU A 491 0.48 -17.41 2.69
CA LEU A 491 1.22 -18.60 3.09
C LEU A 491 1.97 -18.31 4.40
N ASP A 492 1.73 -19.07 5.46
CA ASP A 492 2.36 -18.79 6.75
C ASP A 492 3.86 -19.18 6.74
N SER A 493 4.66 -18.49 7.56
CA SER A 493 6.14 -18.54 7.50
C SER A 493 6.78 -19.87 7.95
N ASP A 494 5.96 -20.88 8.22
CA ASP A 494 6.36 -22.27 8.42
C ASP A 494 5.67 -23.28 7.48
N ASP A 495 4.69 -22.86 6.67
CA ASP A 495 3.97 -23.75 5.74
C ASP A 495 4.70 -23.90 4.39
N LEU A 496 4.36 -24.96 3.65
CA LEU A 496 5.03 -25.34 2.40
C LEU A 496 4.01 -25.60 1.27
N ILE A 497 4.40 -25.38 0.02
CA ILE A 497 3.58 -25.71 -1.17
C ILE A 497 4.26 -26.70 -2.12
N GLY A 498 3.44 -27.46 -2.86
CA GLY A 498 3.86 -28.30 -3.98
C GLY A 498 4.37 -27.46 -5.16
N PRO A 499 5.31 -27.97 -5.98
CA PRO A 499 6.07 -27.17 -6.96
C PRO A 499 5.23 -26.63 -8.13
N ASP A 500 4.07 -27.22 -8.38
CA ASP A 500 3.14 -26.93 -9.48
C ASP A 500 1.88 -26.18 -9.01
N PHE A 501 1.78 -25.84 -7.72
CA PHE A 501 0.57 -25.27 -7.11
C PHE A 501 0.15 -23.94 -7.76
N LEU A 502 1.06 -22.97 -7.92
CA LEU A 502 0.71 -21.68 -8.52
C LEU A 502 0.37 -21.80 -10.02
N GLU A 503 1.02 -22.70 -10.76
CA GLU A 503 0.75 -22.92 -12.19
C GLU A 503 -0.66 -23.48 -12.38
N ARG A 504 -1.01 -24.51 -11.61
CA ARG A 504 -2.34 -25.14 -11.65
C ARG A 504 -3.42 -24.21 -11.13
N GLY A 505 -3.13 -23.46 -10.07
CA GLY A 505 -4.02 -22.45 -9.52
C GLY A 505 -4.39 -21.38 -10.56
N ILE A 506 -3.38 -20.78 -11.20
CA ILE A 506 -3.61 -19.77 -12.24
C ILE A 506 -4.24 -20.37 -13.51
N ALA A 507 -3.90 -21.60 -13.89
CA ALA A 507 -4.54 -22.28 -15.02
C ALA A 507 -6.05 -22.51 -14.81
N MET A 508 -6.48 -22.87 -13.59
CA MET A 508 -7.91 -22.99 -13.26
C MET A 508 -8.60 -21.62 -13.20
N ALA A 509 -7.94 -20.61 -12.62
CA ALA A 509 -8.44 -19.25 -12.53
C ALA A 509 -8.64 -18.56 -13.89
N SER A 510 -7.80 -18.87 -14.88
CA SER A 510 -7.72 -18.19 -16.19
C SER A 510 -8.97 -18.30 -17.08
N GLY A 511 -10.01 -19.02 -16.65
CA GLY A 511 -11.33 -19.04 -17.29
C GLY A 511 -12.35 -18.04 -16.71
N GLY A 512 -12.02 -17.31 -15.64
CA GLY A 512 -12.94 -16.39 -14.95
C GLY A 512 -14.10 -17.07 -14.18
N ALA A 513 -14.17 -18.41 -14.24
CA ALA A 513 -15.22 -19.23 -13.64
C ALA A 513 -15.17 -19.26 -12.10
N CYS A 514 -13.97 -19.20 -11.52
CA CYS A 514 -13.73 -19.13 -10.09
C CYS A 514 -12.96 -17.85 -9.69
N ASN A 515 -13.17 -17.40 -8.45
CA ASN A 515 -12.44 -16.29 -7.82
C ASN A 515 -11.58 -16.76 -6.63
N LEU A 516 -11.62 -18.06 -6.30
CA LEU A 516 -10.80 -18.72 -5.28
C LEU A 516 -10.34 -20.08 -5.83
N VAL A 517 -9.11 -20.48 -5.56
CA VAL A 517 -8.57 -21.81 -5.85
C VAL A 517 -7.91 -22.37 -4.59
N ILE A 518 -8.20 -23.62 -4.26
CA ILE A 518 -7.70 -24.28 -3.06
C ILE A 518 -7.29 -25.73 -3.36
N ALA A 519 -6.32 -26.26 -2.63
CA ALA A 519 -5.85 -27.64 -2.78
C ALA A 519 -6.15 -28.48 -1.53
N ASP A 520 -6.04 -29.80 -1.63
CA ASP A 520 -6.10 -30.64 -0.43
C ASP A 520 -4.84 -30.42 0.44
N LEU A 521 -5.03 -30.58 1.75
CA LEU A 521 -4.04 -30.22 2.77
C LEU A 521 -3.38 -31.47 3.35
N LYS A 522 -2.05 -31.45 3.53
CA LYS A 522 -1.29 -32.42 4.33
C LYS A 522 -0.65 -31.77 5.56
N GLY A 523 -1.12 -32.11 6.75
CA GLY A 523 -0.47 -31.76 8.00
C GLY A 523 0.85 -32.53 8.17
N PHE A 524 1.90 -31.86 8.67
CA PHE A 524 3.19 -32.48 8.96
C PHE A 524 3.90 -31.82 10.15
N GLY A 525 4.97 -32.43 10.66
CA GLY A 525 5.74 -31.90 11.80
C GLY A 525 5.47 -32.69 13.08
N ALA A 526 4.77 -32.10 14.05
CA ALA A 526 4.47 -32.77 15.33
C ALA A 526 3.58 -34.02 15.19
N TRP A 527 2.73 -34.07 14.16
CA TRP A 527 2.06 -35.27 13.66
C TRP A 527 1.71 -35.08 12.19
N GLU A 528 1.16 -36.11 11.55
CA GLU A 528 0.69 -36.05 10.15
C GLU A 528 -0.82 -36.29 10.07
N TYR A 529 -1.46 -35.64 9.10
CA TYR A 529 -2.85 -35.93 8.68
C TYR A 529 -3.06 -35.46 7.24
N ALA A 530 -4.09 -35.97 6.58
CA ALA A 530 -4.58 -35.43 5.31
C ALA A 530 -5.99 -34.84 5.53
N TRP A 531 -6.28 -33.72 4.86
CA TRP A 531 -7.61 -33.12 4.83
C TRP A 531 -7.99 -32.78 3.39
N HIS A 532 -8.98 -33.52 2.89
CA HIS A 532 -9.66 -33.26 1.63
C HIS A 532 -10.61 -32.09 1.82
N VAL A 533 -10.51 -31.06 0.98
CA VAL A 533 -11.33 -29.85 1.10
C VAL A 533 -12.78 -30.18 0.72
N PRO A 534 -13.78 -29.87 1.57
CA PRO A 534 -15.18 -30.17 1.30
C PRO A 534 -15.75 -29.35 0.15
N GLU A 535 -16.76 -29.88 -0.54
CA GLU A 535 -17.56 -29.11 -1.50
C GLU A 535 -18.18 -27.88 -0.81
N TYR A 536 -17.99 -26.71 -1.42
CA TYR A 536 -18.41 -25.43 -0.89
C TYR A 536 -19.93 -25.26 -0.82
N SER A 537 -20.38 -24.65 0.27
CA SER A 537 -21.78 -24.28 0.49
C SER A 537 -21.80 -22.97 1.28
N ALA A 538 -22.27 -21.88 0.65
CA ALA A 538 -22.42 -20.57 1.28
C ALA A 538 -23.28 -20.60 2.56
N ARG A 539 -24.24 -21.54 2.63
CA ARG A 539 -25.03 -21.80 3.85
C ARG A 539 -24.16 -22.38 4.96
N ASP A 540 -23.31 -23.36 4.63
CA ASP A 540 -22.57 -24.14 5.63
C ASP A 540 -21.24 -23.50 6.02
N LEU A 541 -20.71 -22.59 5.19
CA LEU A 541 -19.60 -21.68 5.53
C LEU A 541 -19.85 -20.90 6.82
N LYS A 542 -21.11 -20.58 7.13
CA LYS A 542 -21.47 -19.91 8.39
C LYS A 542 -21.30 -20.83 9.61
N TYR A 543 -21.34 -22.15 9.44
CA TYR A 543 -21.36 -23.13 10.53
C TYR A 543 -20.06 -23.94 10.66
N SER A 544 -19.27 -24.06 9.58
CA SER A 544 -17.94 -24.65 9.57
C SER A 544 -16.97 -23.81 8.73
N ASN A 545 -15.70 -23.74 9.13
CA ASN A 545 -14.67 -23.28 8.20
C ASN A 545 -14.53 -24.33 7.08
N MET A 546 -14.65 -23.90 5.83
CA MET A 546 -14.61 -24.79 4.64
C MET A 546 -13.27 -24.72 3.89
N PHE A 547 -12.42 -23.75 4.25
CA PHE A 547 -11.13 -23.49 3.60
C PHE A 547 -10.03 -23.47 4.68
N HIS A 548 -8.79 -23.84 4.32
CA HIS A 548 -7.64 -23.57 5.17
C HIS A 548 -7.11 -22.14 4.96
N CYS A 549 -6.15 -21.73 5.77
CA CYS A 549 -5.53 -20.39 5.79
C CYS A 549 -4.84 -19.95 4.47
N SER A 550 -4.71 -20.84 3.48
CA SER A 550 -3.90 -20.66 2.27
C SER A 550 -4.65 -21.07 1.01
N ALA A 551 -5.65 -20.29 0.60
CA ALA A 551 -6.26 -20.37 -0.72
C ALA A 551 -5.69 -19.28 -1.64
N LEU A 552 -5.50 -19.60 -2.93
CA LEU A 552 -5.15 -18.62 -3.97
C LEU A 552 -6.42 -17.89 -4.40
N PHE A 553 -6.56 -16.60 -4.07
CA PHE A 553 -7.83 -15.88 -4.25
C PHE A 553 -7.67 -14.56 -5.01
N HIS A 554 -8.68 -14.18 -5.79
CA HIS A 554 -8.71 -12.94 -6.54
C HIS A 554 -8.93 -11.74 -5.60
N LYS A 555 -8.13 -10.68 -5.76
CA LYS A 555 -8.03 -9.55 -4.82
C LYS A 555 -9.36 -8.84 -4.55
N SER A 556 -10.33 -8.94 -5.47
CA SER A 556 -11.69 -8.42 -5.28
C SER A 556 -12.39 -8.99 -4.04
N LEU A 557 -12.13 -10.25 -3.67
CA LEU A 557 -12.66 -10.84 -2.43
C LEU A 557 -12.18 -10.08 -1.20
N TRP A 558 -10.90 -9.70 -1.15
CA TRP A 558 -10.35 -8.89 -0.06
C TRP A 558 -10.78 -7.41 -0.12
N GLN A 559 -10.97 -6.86 -1.31
CA GLN A 559 -11.47 -5.49 -1.49
C GLN A 559 -12.94 -5.32 -1.11
N ALA A 560 -13.76 -6.37 -1.25
CA ALA A 560 -15.16 -6.36 -0.82
C ALA A 560 -15.30 -6.35 0.71
N VAL A 561 -14.35 -6.91 1.45
CA VAL A 561 -14.41 -6.97 2.91
C VAL A 561 -13.90 -5.67 3.55
N PRO A 562 -14.72 -4.95 4.35
CA PRO A 562 -14.27 -3.73 5.01
C PRO A 562 -13.07 -3.99 5.94
N ARG A 563 -11.90 -3.44 5.57
CA ARG A 563 -10.59 -3.62 6.25
C ARG A 563 -9.95 -5.01 6.08
N GLY A 564 -10.46 -5.88 5.21
CA GLY A 564 -9.83 -7.17 4.89
C GLY A 564 -10.01 -8.23 5.98
N TYR A 565 -8.94 -8.98 6.30
CA TYR A 565 -8.95 -9.99 7.35
C TYR A 565 -9.33 -9.37 8.72
N PRO A 566 -10.38 -9.84 9.40
CA PRO A 566 -10.81 -9.26 10.67
C PRO A 566 -9.76 -9.41 11.77
N ILE A 567 -9.39 -8.29 12.39
CA ILE A 567 -8.37 -8.25 13.47
C ILE A 567 -9.00 -8.50 14.86
N GLU A 568 -10.32 -8.53 14.92
CA GLU A 568 -11.15 -8.59 16.12
C GLU A 568 -11.39 -10.01 16.67
N THR A 569 -11.17 -11.07 15.88
CA THR A 569 -11.37 -12.46 16.33
C THR A 569 -10.44 -12.86 17.48
N LEU A 570 -10.87 -13.73 18.39
CA LEU A 570 -10.04 -14.19 19.52
C LEU A 570 -9.33 -15.51 19.19
N PHE A 571 -8.01 -15.56 19.46
CA PHE A 571 -7.12 -16.72 19.30
C PHE A 571 -6.92 -17.30 17.87
N GLY A 572 -7.70 -16.89 16.87
CA GLY A 572 -7.60 -17.32 15.47
C GLY A 572 -8.95 -17.19 14.75
N TYR A 573 -9.16 -17.96 13.69
CA TYR A 573 -10.34 -17.89 12.81
C TYR A 573 -10.52 -16.54 12.10
N GLU A 574 -9.45 -15.76 11.94
CA GLU A 574 -9.44 -14.56 11.08
C GLU A 574 -9.64 -14.91 9.60
N ASP A 575 -9.18 -16.10 9.18
CA ASP A 575 -9.40 -16.68 7.86
C ASP A 575 -10.87 -17.03 7.64
N TRP A 576 -11.47 -17.75 8.58
CA TRP A 576 -12.88 -18.13 8.52
C TRP A 576 -13.81 -16.91 8.54
N ALA A 577 -13.53 -15.93 9.40
CA ALA A 577 -14.26 -14.68 9.45
C ALA A 577 -14.12 -13.89 8.13
N PHE A 578 -12.92 -13.85 7.53
CA PHE A 578 -12.69 -13.25 6.22
C PHE A 578 -13.55 -13.91 5.12
N TRP A 579 -13.62 -15.25 5.07
CA TRP A 579 -14.44 -15.95 4.08
C TRP A 579 -15.94 -15.68 4.26
N ILE A 580 -16.46 -15.67 5.49
CA ILE A 580 -17.87 -15.32 5.75
C ILE A 580 -18.19 -13.90 5.28
N PHE A 581 -17.30 -12.94 5.57
CA PHE A 581 -17.42 -11.57 5.07
C PHE A 581 -17.39 -11.51 3.53
N ALA A 582 -16.49 -12.25 2.88
CA ALA A 582 -16.28 -12.19 1.44
C ALA A 582 -17.44 -12.78 0.63
N GLU A 583 -18.10 -13.81 1.14
CA GLU A 583 -19.35 -14.37 0.57
C GLU A 583 -20.50 -13.36 0.62
N GLU A 584 -20.66 -12.63 1.73
CA GLU A 584 -21.79 -11.71 1.94
C GLU A 584 -21.60 -10.33 1.30
N MET A 585 -20.35 -9.88 1.14
CA MET A 585 -20.04 -8.52 0.65
C MET A 585 -19.70 -8.47 -0.84
N LEU A 586 -19.30 -9.57 -1.47
CA LEU A 586 -18.98 -9.61 -2.91
C LEU A 586 -20.21 -9.97 -3.74
N GLU A 587 -20.53 -9.17 -4.76
CA GLU A 587 -21.58 -9.51 -5.72
C GLU A 587 -21.25 -10.83 -6.44
N GLY A 588 -22.12 -11.84 -6.27
CA GLY A 588 -21.92 -13.19 -6.80
C GLY A 588 -21.06 -14.13 -5.94
N GLY A 589 -20.64 -13.71 -4.74
CA GLY A 589 -20.06 -14.56 -3.69
C GLY A 589 -18.72 -15.24 -4.04
N ILE A 590 -18.38 -16.26 -3.25
CA ILE A 590 -17.21 -17.10 -3.45
C ILE A 590 -17.54 -18.18 -4.49
N ARG A 591 -16.70 -18.25 -5.53
CA ARG A 591 -16.74 -19.26 -6.59
C ARG A 591 -15.43 -20.04 -6.55
N PRO A 592 -15.36 -21.19 -5.84
CA PRO A 592 -14.11 -21.92 -5.64
C PRO A 592 -13.83 -22.94 -6.75
N CYS A 593 -12.54 -23.10 -7.07
CA CYS A 593 -11.96 -24.20 -7.83
C CYS A 593 -11.11 -25.08 -6.88
N TYR A 594 -11.05 -26.39 -7.14
CA TYR A 594 -10.38 -27.35 -6.26
C TYR A 594 -9.27 -28.13 -6.98
N ILE A 595 -8.17 -28.35 -6.27
CA ILE A 595 -7.08 -29.25 -6.66
C ILE A 595 -7.01 -30.37 -5.62
N HIS A 596 -7.66 -31.51 -5.89
CA HIS A 596 -7.76 -32.62 -4.94
C HIS A 596 -6.48 -33.50 -4.89
N GLU A 597 -5.36 -32.84 -4.62
CA GLU A 597 -4.02 -33.37 -4.39
C GLU A 597 -3.37 -32.57 -3.25
N GLU A 598 -2.48 -33.21 -2.48
CA GLU A 598 -1.84 -32.66 -1.27
C GLU A 598 -0.80 -31.55 -1.55
N LEU A 599 -1.17 -30.52 -2.32
CA LEU A 599 -0.27 -29.43 -2.73
C LEU A 599 -0.09 -28.35 -1.67
N PHE A 600 -0.94 -28.29 -0.63
CA PHE A 600 -0.69 -27.45 0.55
C PHE A 600 -0.23 -28.30 1.73
N ARG A 601 0.87 -27.91 2.37
CA ARG A 601 1.45 -28.65 3.49
C ARG A 601 1.53 -27.76 4.73
N TYR A 602 0.73 -28.12 5.74
CA TYR A 602 0.51 -27.34 6.96
C TYR A 602 1.40 -27.82 8.12
N ARG A 603 2.20 -26.95 8.72
CA ARG A 603 3.14 -27.34 9.78
C ARG A 603 2.52 -27.28 11.17
N ILE A 604 2.52 -28.42 11.83
CA ILE A 604 1.99 -28.61 13.17
C ILE A 604 3.12 -28.45 14.19
N ARG A 605 3.00 -27.44 15.06
CA ARG A 605 3.93 -27.22 16.19
C ARG A 605 3.20 -27.27 17.54
N PRO A 606 3.84 -27.77 18.63
CA PRO A 606 3.21 -27.89 19.96
C PRO A 606 2.88 -26.55 20.66
N ASP A 607 3.48 -25.46 20.18
CA ASP A 607 3.46 -24.11 20.74
C ASP A 607 2.77 -23.08 19.82
N SER A 608 2.19 -23.50 18.69
CA SER A 608 1.57 -22.61 17.70
C SER A 608 0.29 -21.92 18.19
N MET A 609 -0.13 -20.87 17.46
CA MET A 609 -1.42 -20.20 17.65
C MET A 609 -2.59 -21.19 17.66
N HIS A 610 -2.56 -22.21 16.78
CA HIS A 610 -3.58 -23.26 16.70
C HIS A 610 -3.75 -24.02 18.04
N GLN A 611 -2.66 -24.24 18.79
CA GLN A 611 -2.73 -24.86 20.13
C GLN A 611 -3.34 -23.95 21.20
N SER A 612 -3.39 -22.62 20.96
CA SER A 612 -4.15 -21.68 21.79
C SER A 612 -5.61 -21.57 21.33
N LEU A 613 -5.86 -21.66 20.02
CA LEU A 613 -7.19 -21.71 19.42
C LEU A 613 -7.99 -22.89 19.95
N LEU A 614 -7.49 -24.13 19.81
CA LEU A 614 -8.18 -25.34 20.28
C LEU A 614 -8.55 -25.28 21.77
N LYS A 615 -7.68 -24.71 22.61
CA LYS A 615 -7.90 -24.57 24.07
C LYS A 615 -8.96 -23.51 24.44
N ASN A 616 -9.36 -22.65 23.51
CA ASN A 616 -10.31 -21.55 23.74
C ASN A 616 -11.37 -21.46 22.61
N GLN A 617 -11.58 -22.54 21.87
CA GLN A 617 -12.29 -22.55 20.58
C GLN A 617 -13.70 -21.96 20.66
N GLU A 618 -14.41 -22.19 21.77
CA GLU A 618 -15.74 -21.65 22.02
C GLU A 618 -15.73 -20.11 22.14
N TYR A 619 -14.69 -19.51 22.73
CA TYR A 619 -14.52 -18.05 22.78
C TYR A 619 -14.16 -17.47 21.41
N SER A 620 -13.37 -18.20 20.61
CA SER A 620 -13.08 -17.84 19.22
C SER A 620 -14.36 -17.82 18.37
N ILE A 621 -15.15 -18.89 18.41
CA ILE A 621 -16.45 -18.99 17.73
C ILE A 621 -17.44 -17.93 18.22
N ALA A 622 -17.49 -17.68 19.53
CA ALA A 622 -18.33 -16.61 20.09
C ALA A 622 -17.90 -15.22 19.57
N SER A 623 -16.60 -14.93 19.52
CA SER A 623 -16.10 -13.66 18.98
C SER A 623 -16.41 -13.49 17.49
N LEU A 624 -16.24 -14.54 16.68
CA LEU A 624 -16.58 -14.54 15.24
C LEU A 624 -18.07 -14.27 15.03
N ARG A 625 -18.95 -14.93 15.81
CA ARG A 625 -20.41 -14.69 15.77
C ARG A 625 -20.78 -13.26 16.14
N MET A 626 -20.05 -12.65 17.08
CA MET A 626 -20.24 -11.24 17.47
C MET A 626 -19.71 -10.23 16.44
N LEU A 627 -18.94 -10.62 15.42
CA LEU A 627 -18.65 -9.71 14.31
C LEU A 627 -19.87 -9.52 13.39
N HIS A 628 -20.77 -10.50 13.34
CA HIS A 628 -21.89 -10.55 12.40
C HIS A 628 -23.22 -10.98 13.03
N PRO A 629 -23.77 -10.19 13.98
CA PRO A 629 -25.06 -10.48 14.61
C PRO A 629 -26.21 -10.78 13.64
N ASN A 630 -26.16 -10.22 12.43
CA ASN A 630 -27.23 -10.34 11.44
C ASN A 630 -27.09 -11.58 10.53
N LEU A 631 -25.97 -12.31 10.58
CA LEU A 631 -25.73 -13.50 9.74
C LEU A 631 -26.08 -14.83 10.43
N PHE A 632 -26.31 -14.81 11.74
CA PHE A 632 -26.58 -16.00 12.55
C PHE A 632 -27.99 -15.96 13.16
N PRO A 633 -28.61 -17.14 13.40
CA PRO A 633 -29.79 -17.24 14.25
C PRO A 633 -29.58 -16.56 15.61
N SER A 634 -30.61 -15.88 16.12
CA SER A 634 -30.52 -15.01 17.30
C SER A 634 -30.04 -15.75 18.56
N GLU A 635 -30.35 -17.05 18.61
CA GLU A 635 -30.01 -18.01 19.65
C GLU A 635 -28.50 -18.23 19.71
N LEU A 636 -27.80 -18.23 18.57
CA LEU A 636 -26.34 -18.36 18.50
C LEU A 636 -25.63 -17.06 18.91
N ILE A 637 -26.28 -15.90 18.73
CA ILE A 637 -25.77 -14.60 19.17
C ILE A 637 -25.95 -14.44 20.69
N VAL A 638 -27.11 -14.81 21.23
CA VAL A 638 -27.33 -14.88 22.69
C VAL A 638 -26.36 -15.87 23.33
N SER A 639 -26.19 -17.07 22.75
CA SER A 639 -25.20 -18.06 23.21
C SER A 639 -23.75 -17.55 23.18
N ALA A 640 -23.39 -16.73 22.18
CA ALA A 640 -22.08 -16.09 22.14
C ALA A 640 -21.89 -15.05 23.27
N HIS A 641 -22.91 -14.23 23.56
CA HIS A 641 -22.87 -13.27 24.66
C HIS A 641 -22.81 -13.98 26.03
N ASP A 642 -23.61 -15.04 26.21
CA ASP A 642 -23.61 -15.90 27.39
C ASP A 642 -22.23 -16.51 27.69
N LYS A 643 -21.44 -16.81 26.64
CA LYS A 643 -20.09 -17.38 26.78
C LYS A 643 -19.13 -16.40 27.47
N PHE A 644 -19.23 -15.11 27.18
CA PHE A 644 -18.44 -14.06 27.84
C PHE A 644 -19.01 -13.66 29.21
N LEU A 645 -20.33 -13.71 29.39
CA LEU A 645 -20.99 -13.47 30.68
C LEU A 645 -20.84 -14.63 31.69
N GLY A 646 -20.33 -15.80 31.27
CA GLY A 646 -20.17 -16.98 32.12
C GLY A 646 -21.47 -17.72 32.43
N ILE A 647 -22.46 -17.60 31.55
CA ILE A 647 -23.87 -17.95 31.81
C ILE A 647 -24.21 -19.43 31.50
N ASN A 648 -23.44 -20.12 30.64
CA ASN A 648 -23.84 -21.42 30.10
C ASN A 648 -22.79 -22.54 30.22
N SER A 649 -23.09 -23.53 31.06
CA SER A 649 -22.81 -24.99 30.91
C SER A 649 -23.10 -25.74 32.23
N GLU A 650 -24.29 -26.35 32.34
CA GLU A 650 -24.79 -27.31 33.38
C GLU A 650 -24.74 -26.93 34.87
N VAL A 651 -23.68 -26.30 35.37
CA VAL A 651 -23.39 -26.02 36.79
C VAL A 651 -24.50 -25.23 37.48
N TRP A 652 -25.23 -24.39 36.76
CA TRP A 652 -26.24 -23.50 37.36
C TRP A 652 -27.42 -24.24 38.00
N ALA A 653 -27.67 -25.49 37.60
CA ALA A 653 -28.72 -26.34 38.17
C ALA A 653 -28.28 -27.11 39.45
N ALA A 654 -26.97 -27.18 39.75
CA ALA A 654 -26.43 -28.07 40.77
C ALA A 654 -25.36 -27.46 41.71
N GLY A 655 -24.73 -26.34 41.33
CA GLY A 655 -23.59 -25.77 42.04
C GLY A 655 -23.93 -24.96 43.30
N THR A 656 -23.14 -25.17 44.37
CA THR A 656 -23.07 -24.24 45.51
C THR A 656 -22.40 -22.91 45.11
N LYS A 657 -22.41 -21.95 46.02
CA LYS A 657 -22.00 -20.54 45.81
C LYS A 657 -20.56 -20.32 45.32
N GLU A 658 -19.74 -21.36 45.29
CA GLU A 658 -18.29 -21.31 45.05
C GLU A 658 -17.86 -21.86 43.67
N VAL A 659 -18.78 -22.43 42.89
CA VAL A 659 -18.52 -22.83 41.49
C VAL A 659 -19.18 -21.85 40.51
N ARG A 660 -18.81 -20.57 40.61
CA ARG A 660 -18.92 -19.66 39.46
C ARG A 660 -17.64 -19.82 38.64
N ALA A 661 -17.73 -20.50 37.50
CA ALA A 661 -16.62 -20.64 36.58
C ALA A 661 -16.24 -19.26 36.01
N LYS A 662 -15.23 -18.62 36.62
CA LYS A 662 -14.68 -17.36 36.11
C LYS A 662 -14.15 -17.61 34.69
N VAL A 663 -14.45 -16.70 33.77
CA VAL A 663 -13.85 -16.69 32.43
C VAL A 663 -12.32 -16.80 32.57
N PRO A 664 -11.64 -17.65 31.78
CA PRO A 664 -10.21 -17.86 31.95
C PRO A 664 -9.43 -16.55 31.83
N VAL A 665 -8.46 -16.34 32.72
CA VAL A 665 -7.64 -15.11 32.77
C VAL A 665 -6.98 -14.80 31.41
N LYS A 666 -6.65 -15.83 30.62
CA LYS A 666 -6.11 -15.67 29.27
C LYS A 666 -7.10 -15.05 28.27
N VAL A 667 -8.41 -15.22 28.43
CA VAL A 667 -9.42 -14.57 27.58
C VAL A 667 -9.48 -13.08 27.89
N PHE A 668 -9.52 -12.71 29.16
CA PHE A 668 -9.39 -11.32 29.60
C PHE A 668 -8.12 -10.68 29.06
N SER A 669 -6.94 -11.28 29.30
CA SER A 669 -5.68 -10.72 28.83
C SER A 669 -5.63 -10.59 27.30
N THR A 670 -6.15 -11.58 26.55
CA THR A 670 -6.17 -11.51 25.08
C THR A 670 -7.09 -10.41 24.55
N VAL A 671 -8.19 -10.11 25.25
CA VAL A 671 -9.08 -8.98 24.92
C VAL A 671 -8.43 -7.65 25.29
N ASP A 672 -7.84 -7.53 26.49
CA ASP A 672 -7.11 -6.33 26.92
C ASP A 672 -5.91 -6.04 26.00
N ASP A 673 -5.10 -7.05 25.66
CA ASP A 673 -3.98 -6.96 24.71
C ASP A 673 -4.46 -6.47 23.34
N LYS A 674 -5.59 -6.99 22.84
CA LYS A 674 -6.18 -6.54 21.57
C LYS A 674 -6.78 -5.13 21.65
N ILE A 675 -7.31 -4.69 22.79
CA ILE A 675 -7.84 -3.33 22.97
C ILE A 675 -6.72 -2.30 23.14
N ASN A 676 -5.64 -2.63 23.86
CA ASN A 676 -4.44 -1.79 23.96
C ASN A 676 -3.82 -1.53 22.57
N LYS A 677 -3.94 -2.51 21.68
CA LYS A 677 -3.41 -2.53 20.32
C LYS A 677 -4.35 -1.88 19.28
N PHE A 678 -5.66 -2.08 19.45
CA PHE A 678 -6.72 -1.59 18.56
C PHE A 678 -7.83 -0.85 19.36
N PRO A 679 -7.50 0.25 20.06
CA PRO A 679 -8.41 0.89 21.02
C PRO A 679 -9.68 1.50 20.41
N TRP A 680 -9.71 1.62 19.08
CA TRP A 680 -10.82 2.08 18.24
C TRP A 680 -11.79 0.97 17.80
N SER A 681 -11.60 -0.28 18.22
CA SER A 681 -12.43 -1.41 17.78
C SER A 681 -13.70 -1.61 18.64
N GLY A 682 -14.86 -1.18 18.11
CA GLY A 682 -16.17 -1.36 18.75
C GLY A 682 -16.52 -2.82 19.14
N PRO A 683 -16.27 -3.84 18.29
CA PRO A 683 -16.51 -5.23 18.66
C PRO A 683 -15.67 -5.72 19.85
N LEU A 684 -14.38 -5.36 19.90
CA LEU A 684 -13.52 -5.72 21.04
C LEU A 684 -13.98 -5.03 22.34
N ARG A 685 -14.37 -3.75 22.27
CA ARG A 685 -14.99 -2.99 23.37
C ARG A 685 -16.26 -3.68 23.89
N THR A 686 -17.13 -4.13 23.00
CA THR A 686 -18.35 -4.89 23.34
C THR A 686 -18.03 -6.21 24.05
N ILE A 687 -17.00 -6.95 23.60
CA ILE A 687 -16.53 -8.16 24.28
C ILE A 687 -16.00 -7.84 25.69
N ARG A 688 -15.26 -6.74 25.87
CA ARG A 688 -14.78 -6.29 27.19
C ARG A 688 -15.94 -5.93 28.13
N GLY A 689 -16.96 -5.23 27.63
CA GLY A 689 -18.17 -4.91 28.38
C GLY A 689 -18.88 -6.17 28.90
N LEU A 690 -19.03 -7.20 28.06
CA LEU A 690 -19.62 -8.49 28.48
C LEU A 690 -18.77 -9.21 29.54
N LEU A 691 -17.44 -9.15 29.41
CA LEU A 691 -16.52 -9.74 30.39
C LEU A 691 -16.62 -9.04 31.76
N LEU A 692 -16.62 -7.70 31.77
CA LEU A 692 -16.81 -6.89 32.99
C LEU A 692 -18.17 -7.15 33.63
N GLU A 693 -19.25 -7.13 32.83
CA GLU A 693 -20.61 -7.43 33.28
C GLU A 693 -20.73 -8.85 33.87
N GLY A 694 -20.06 -9.84 33.28
CA GLY A 694 -19.97 -11.21 33.80
C GLY A 694 -19.26 -11.33 35.15
N THR A 695 -18.34 -10.42 35.47
CA THR A 695 -17.73 -10.31 36.80
C THR A 695 -18.57 -9.54 37.82
N GLY A 696 -19.57 -8.77 37.34
CA GLY A 696 -20.45 -7.92 38.14
C GLY A 696 -20.02 -6.45 38.22
N ASP A 697 -18.99 -6.05 37.47
CA ASP A 697 -18.59 -4.63 37.34
C ASP A 697 -19.46 -3.95 36.28
N LEU A 698 -20.65 -3.52 36.72
CA LEU A 698 -21.66 -2.93 35.83
C LEU A 698 -21.32 -1.51 35.40
N GLU A 699 -20.57 -0.76 36.20
CA GLU A 699 -20.19 0.62 35.88
C GLU A 699 -19.12 0.64 34.78
N ALA A 700 -18.04 -0.14 34.93
CA ALA A 700 -17.02 -0.27 33.89
C ALA A 700 -17.57 -0.94 32.61
N ALA A 701 -18.52 -1.87 32.74
CA ALA A 701 -19.21 -2.43 31.57
C ALA A 701 -20.02 -1.38 30.81
N MET A 702 -20.69 -0.46 31.51
CA MET A 702 -21.45 0.64 30.90
C MET A 702 -20.54 1.55 30.06
N GLU A 703 -19.40 1.97 30.61
CA GLU A 703 -18.42 2.82 29.90
C GLU A 703 -17.89 2.16 28.61
N GLU A 704 -17.56 0.87 28.65
CA GLU A 704 -17.09 0.13 27.47
C GLU A 704 -18.20 -0.03 26.41
N TYR A 705 -19.47 -0.21 26.80
CA TYR A 705 -20.59 -0.25 25.86
C TYR A 705 -20.94 1.13 25.26
N GLU A 706 -20.80 2.22 26.02
CA GLU A 706 -20.94 3.59 25.49
C GLU A 706 -19.84 3.90 24.47
N LEU A 707 -18.59 3.59 24.80
CA LEU A 707 -17.46 3.76 23.90
C LEU A 707 -17.55 2.85 22.66
N ALA A 708 -17.99 1.60 22.82
CA ALA A 708 -18.30 0.72 21.69
C ALA A 708 -19.37 1.32 20.77
N GLY A 709 -20.46 1.85 21.34
CA GLY A 709 -21.57 2.45 20.57
C GLY A 709 -21.21 3.75 19.81
N LEU A 710 -20.09 4.39 20.17
CA LEU A 710 -19.49 5.53 19.46
C LEU A 710 -18.48 5.11 18.38
N LEU A 711 -17.80 3.97 18.55
CA LEU A 711 -16.80 3.43 17.62
C LEU A 711 -17.42 2.54 16.54
N SER A 712 -18.56 1.92 16.83
CA SER A 712 -19.32 1.07 15.92
C SER A 712 -20.24 1.87 14.99
N GLY A 713 -20.36 1.42 13.73
CA GLY A 713 -21.30 1.98 12.77
C GLY A 713 -22.78 1.64 13.11
N PRO A 714 -23.76 2.31 12.47
CA PRO A 714 -25.17 2.18 12.82
C PRO A 714 -25.77 0.78 12.59
N GLN A 715 -25.08 -0.09 11.84
CA GLN A 715 -25.44 -1.50 11.62
C GLN A 715 -25.18 -2.41 12.84
N ASP A 716 -24.24 -2.03 13.72
CA ASP A 716 -23.92 -2.80 14.93
C ASP A 716 -24.78 -2.33 16.11
N TRP A 717 -25.80 -3.14 16.40
CA TRP A 717 -26.77 -2.91 17.45
C TRP A 717 -26.34 -3.47 18.82
N GLN A 718 -25.30 -4.32 18.87
CA GLN A 718 -24.98 -5.10 20.06
C GLN A 718 -24.56 -4.26 21.27
N PRO A 719 -23.60 -3.31 21.19
CA PRO A 719 -23.23 -2.49 22.34
C PRO A 719 -24.41 -1.62 22.82
N ARG A 720 -25.25 -1.09 21.92
CA ARG A 720 -26.42 -0.28 22.29
C ARG A 720 -27.47 -1.10 23.04
N TRP A 721 -27.70 -2.34 22.61
CA TRP A 721 -28.57 -3.29 23.32
C TRP A 721 -28.04 -3.60 24.73
N ARG A 722 -26.74 -3.92 24.86
CA ARG A 722 -26.13 -4.19 26.17
C ARG A 722 -26.12 -2.99 27.10
N LEU A 723 -25.80 -1.80 26.57
CA LEU A 723 -25.83 -0.53 27.30
C LEU A 723 -27.20 -0.29 27.96
N GLY A 724 -28.29 -0.42 27.20
CA GLY A 724 -29.63 -0.22 27.73
C GLY A 724 -30.02 -1.21 28.84
N LEU A 725 -29.57 -2.47 28.74
CA LEU A 725 -29.76 -3.49 29.79
C LEU A 725 -28.93 -3.18 31.04
N VAL A 726 -27.69 -2.73 30.91
CA VAL A 726 -26.84 -2.35 32.05
C VAL A 726 -27.34 -1.08 32.73
N GLN A 727 -27.78 -0.07 31.96
CA GLN A 727 -28.45 1.12 32.49
C GLN A 727 -29.69 0.74 33.34
N GLN A 728 -30.54 -0.18 32.86
CA GLN A 728 -31.66 -0.70 33.67
C GLN A 728 -31.20 -1.44 34.94
N ARG A 729 -30.11 -2.23 34.87
CA ARG A 729 -29.53 -2.94 36.03
C ARG A 729 -28.91 -2.02 37.08
N LEU A 730 -28.38 -0.88 36.66
CA LEU A 730 -27.88 0.21 37.53
C LEU A 730 -29.01 1.11 38.09
N GLY A 731 -30.27 0.85 37.74
CA GLY A 731 -31.42 1.66 38.17
C GLY A 731 -31.67 2.92 37.35
N LEU A 732 -30.90 3.15 36.27
CA LEU A 732 -31.05 4.26 35.33
C LEU A 732 -32.19 3.98 34.33
N HIS A 733 -33.37 3.63 34.84
CA HIS A 733 -34.47 3.06 34.06
C HIS A 733 -34.90 3.94 32.88
N ASP A 734 -35.00 5.26 33.05
CA ASP A 734 -35.40 6.16 31.96
C ASP A 734 -34.35 6.22 30.83
N HIS A 735 -33.06 6.21 31.17
CA HIS A 735 -31.98 6.17 30.20
C HIS A 735 -31.96 4.83 29.46
N GLY A 736 -32.01 3.71 30.19
CA GLY A 736 -32.08 2.38 29.59
C GLY A 736 -33.29 2.23 28.67
N ASN A 737 -34.47 2.66 29.13
CA ASN A 737 -35.69 2.67 28.31
C ASN A 737 -35.54 3.53 27.06
N ALA A 738 -34.90 4.71 27.14
CA ALA A 738 -34.65 5.57 25.97
C ALA A 738 -33.67 4.91 24.97
N THR A 739 -32.56 4.36 25.45
CA THR A 739 -31.54 3.64 24.66
C THR A 739 -32.15 2.45 23.90
N LEU A 740 -32.90 1.60 24.62
CA LEU A 740 -33.58 0.44 24.07
C LEU A 740 -34.71 0.84 23.09
N SER A 741 -35.46 1.91 23.39
CA SER A 741 -36.53 2.42 22.52
C SER A 741 -36.01 3.13 21.26
N ALA A 742 -34.78 3.64 21.27
CA ALA A 742 -34.12 4.12 20.07
C ALA A 742 -33.82 2.95 19.12
N LEU A 743 -33.11 1.94 19.62
CA LEU A 743 -32.72 0.77 18.83
C LEU A 743 -33.92 0.02 18.23
N HIS A 744 -35.07 0.00 18.91
CA HIS A 744 -36.29 -0.58 18.34
C HIS A 744 -36.80 0.18 17.10
N ARG A 745 -36.65 1.51 17.03
CA ARG A 745 -37.10 2.32 15.87
C ARG A 745 -36.19 2.16 14.65
N ASP A 746 -34.96 1.71 14.85
CA ASP A 746 -33.93 1.68 13.81
C ASP A 746 -33.96 0.38 12.96
N PHE A 747 -34.63 -0.70 13.41
CA PHE A 747 -34.56 -2.03 12.75
C PHE A 747 -35.84 -2.89 12.76
N ASP A 748 -36.33 -3.22 11.56
CA ASP A 748 -37.31 -4.29 11.31
C ASP A 748 -36.66 -5.68 11.45
N GLY A 749 -36.60 -6.18 12.69
CA GLY A 749 -36.13 -7.54 13.01
C GLY A 749 -35.74 -7.67 14.48
N ILE A 750 -35.02 -6.66 14.99
CA ILE A 750 -34.68 -6.50 16.41
C ILE A 750 -35.93 -6.55 17.29
N ALA A 751 -37.07 -6.05 16.79
CA ALA A 751 -38.37 -6.14 17.46
C ALA A 751 -38.80 -7.58 17.85
N HIS A 752 -38.35 -8.62 17.14
CA HIS A 752 -38.66 -10.01 17.49
C HIS A 752 -37.77 -10.54 18.62
N LEU A 753 -36.47 -10.27 18.54
CA LEU A 753 -35.49 -10.56 19.59
C LEU A 753 -35.86 -9.85 20.90
N TYR A 754 -36.28 -8.58 20.82
CA TYR A 754 -36.76 -7.82 21.97
C TYR A 754 -38.04 -8.38 22.59
N ARG A 755 -39.03 -8.84 21.81
CA ARG A 755 -40.22 -9.48 22.38
C ARG A 755 -39.87 -10.77 23.15
N ASN A 756 -38.97 -11.57 22.61
CA ASN A 756 -38.50 -12.79 23.28
C ASN A 756 -37.73 -12.46 24.57
N LEU A 757 -36.77 -11.53 24.52
CA LEU A 757 -35.96 -11.14 25.68
C LEU A 757 -36.75 -10.38 26.75
N ALA A 758 -37.69 -9.51 26.36
CA ALA A 758 -38.58 -8.82 27.29
C ALA A 758 -39.38 -9.83 28.11
N SER A 759 -39.95 -10.86 27.45
CA SER A 759 -40.67 -11.95 28.12
C SER A 759 -39.84 -12.76 29.10
N LEU A 760 -38.50 -12.79 28.92
CA LEU A 760 -37.55 -13.40 29.86
C LEU A 760 -37.16 -12.46 31.01
N SER A 761 -37.13 -11.14 30.79
CA SER A 761 -36.87 -10.14 31.84
C SER A 761 -38.09 -9.83 32.73
N GLU A 762 -39.31 -9.89 32.19
CA GLU A 762 -40.56 -9.71 32.92
C GLU A 762 -40.89 -10.94 33.79
N GLN A 763 -40.39 -12.11 33.42
CA GLN A 763 -40.43 -13.31 34.27
C GLN A 763 -39.51 -13.12 35.50
N ARG A 764 -40.12 -12.69 36.61
CA ARG A 764 -39.50 -12.72 37.94
C ARG A 764 -38.91 -14.10 38.23
N VAL A 765 -37.57 -14.20 38.19
CA VAL A 765 -36.82 -15.40 38.59
C VAL A 765 -36.93 -15.60 40.11
N LEU A 766 -38.05 -16.18 40.54
CA LEU A 766 -38.33 -16.60 41.91
C LEU A 766 -38.21 -18.12 42.01
N ARG A 767 -37.44 -18.58 43.00
CA ARG A 767 -37.06 -19.99 43.15
C ARG A 767 -38.20 -20.83 43.73
N GLY A 768 -38.42 -22.01 43.14
CA GLY A 768 -39.34 -23.05 43.65
C GLY A 768 -39.08 -24.39 42.94
N PRO A 769 -39.40 -25.54 43.54
CA PRO A 769 -39.07 -26.85 42.99
C PRO A 769 -39.92 -27.21 41.76
N LEU A 770 -39.34 -27.96 40.82
CA LEU A 770 -40.08 -28.57 39.70
C LEU A 770 -41.11 -29.59 40.23
N HIS A 771 -42.41 -29.28 40.09
CA HIS A 771 -43.43 -30.30 40.12
C HIS A 771 -43.49 -31.03 38.77
N VAL A 772 -42.74 -32.13 38.67
CA VAL A 772 -42.88 -33.09 37.56
C VAL A 772 -44.32 -33.60 37.54
N ARG A 773 -45.09 -33.19 36.52
CA ARG A 773 -46.37 -33.85 36.20
C ARG A 773 -46.04 -35.20 35.56
N ALA A 774 -46.15 -36.27 36.34
CA ALA A 774 -46.09 -37.62 35.82
C ALA A 774 -47.17 -37.80 34.74
N ALA A 775 -46.78 -38.21 33.54
CA ALA A 775 -47.72 -38.60 32.50
C ALA A 775 -48.51 -39.83 32.97
N ARG A 776 -49.82 -39.69 33.13
CA ARG A 776 -50.71 -40.84 33.31
C ARG A 776 -51.04 -41.42 31.93
N ALA A 777 -50.99 -42.74 31.83
CA ALA A 777 -51.12 -43.43 30.55
C ALA A 777 -52.48 -43.20 29.87
N ALA A 778 -52.41 -43.02 28.55
CA ALA A 778 -53.44 -43.40 27.60
C ALA A 778 -52.79 -44.37 26.60
N GLU A 779 -53.55 -45.36 26.13
CA GLU A 779 -53.03 -46.46 25.29
C GLU A 779 -52.87 -46.08 23.81
N PRO A 780 -52.10 -46.85 23.01
CA PRO A 780 -51.56 -46.37 21.75
C PRO A 780 -52.53 -46.46 20.57
N ALA A 781 -52.41 -45.50 19.64
CA ALA A 781 -52.97 -45.58 18.30
C ALA A 781 -51.92 -45.13 17.26
N GLU A 782 -51.37 -46.14 16.59
CA GLU A 782 -50.77 -46.13 15.24
C GLU A 782 -49.57 -45.22 14.94
N LYS A 783 -48.81 -45.66 13.92
CA LYS A 783 -47.70 -44.93 13.30
C LYS A 783 -48.28 -44.02 12.23
N ASP A 784 -47.56 -42.96 11.88
CA ASP A 784 -47.01 -42.78 10.53
C ASP A 784 -45.91 -41.70 10.57
N GLU A 785 -45.46 -41.21 9.42
CA GLU A 785 -44.07 -40.82 9.18
C GLU A 785 -43.70 -39.33 9.44
N LEU A 786 -42.37 -39.10 9.47
CA LEU A 786 -41.61 -37.82 9.50
C LEU A 786 -41.55 -37.07 10.85
#